data_AF-A0A2G8MUJ6-F1
#
_entry.id   AF-A0A2G8MUJ6-F1
#
_cell.length_a   1.000
_cell.length_b   1.000
_cell.length_c   1.000
_cell.angle_alpha   90.00
_cell.angle_beta   90.00
_cell.angle_gamma   90.00
#
_symmetry.space_group_name_H-M   'P 1'
#
loop_
_entity.id
_entity.type
_entity.pdbx_description
1 polymer ?
#
loop_
_entity_poly.entity_id
_entity_poly.type
_entity_poly.pdbx_seq_one_letter_code
_entity_poly.pdbx_strand_id
1 'polypeptide(L)'
;MSSNRTTTTETEADLEARVRAAIKMAFPWLPDGAIKHQIKFSFKFGRQTLLVENGKSRADARLDILLEKDGKPLAVMELKRPRIKLTADDGAQGLSYARLVQPPAPIVVVTNGTDVRILETSTGNPWKPATATEDAFKDLITQASRVAGVDIRHAIDTLMGTAPNVWMQAVRLVSTETIEELTASWDEPALPFAADFLTPRAATHQLWRNLVAGEKLLVLQGPPLAGKSNVLRELCARTEQSDTLATLYVEAGVGGGVLQTLADSISRSLSWPVSPQEARDWLIRISNHDGVRLVLAFDGLRAADAASVREIEDLSSNAFGSSLAVVVAMDDGVAQSVLKTPNQLSLSPLGRRSKVVSVGHLRDGEFKLARALLGQRRLYLMNGADMAPEYREPWVLRAISASGHAALKGKPETQALSLPSLLGPRLLTLVRERFAHDHELRRRFRGLARSMIADAQDTTRPPEIVLQQLEMGLIRRSAVKGELEPDDLQWLIGHGFVRPGMHDIAGATVLVRLPELLASEMAHALADEVVKRSKEDLHETAAWIAGAASNLPLGEVVAAQAIVDASKRPNGLPVGLINTLVKMPPEREVLDAGGHYAMVLPDGAMVDIEFQSDGKGVVIIDGEQHEIDLGDEEQVTYKNIHPWLILSHVASTPFEVVGEHGATREDPNLLLQIGTCPVPLRGNRGPQSLRMLPTLDMPDGTSIVHSDAGVIEPVTLGILDYLSATEDQADSWVATAASSGSVALLSRVHVALWVLASFETHARSEWAKAQLKGVIRPKLREAIGDAEEPPSQG
;
A
#
# COMPACT_ATOMS: atom_id res chain seq x y z
N MET A 1 75.58 -21.43 0.57
CA MET A 1 75.20 -20.45 -0.47
C MET A 1 74.01 -19.65 0.02
N SER A 2 74.18 -18.35 0.28
CA SER A 2 73.05 -17.47 0.63
C SER A 2 72.39 -16.97 -0.65
N SER A 3 71.13 -17.35 -0.90
CA SER A 3 70.34 -16.72 -1.96
C SER A 3 69.82 -15.38 -1.44
N ASN A 4 70.37 -14.28 -1.96
CA ASN A 4 69.79 -12.96 -1.73
C ASN A 4 68.59 -12.79 -2.67
N ARG A 5 67.41 -12.53 -2.10
CA ARG A 5 66.21 -12.15 -2.84
C ARG A 5 66.45 -10.75 -3.43
N THR A 6 66.67 -10.66 -4.73
CA THR A 6 67.06 -9.42 -5.45
C THR A 6 65.88 -8.48 -5.74
N THR A 7 64.64 -8.93 -5.60
CA THR A 7 63.42 -8.12 -5.78
C THR A 7 62.75 -7.87 -4.43
N THR A 8 62.84 -6.63 -3.95
CA THR A 8 62.21 -6.15 -2.70
C THR A 8 60.95 -5.30 -2.94
N THR A 9 60.63 -4.99 -4.21
CA THR A 9 59.48 -4.17 -4.63
C THR A 9 58.65 -4.89 -5.69
N GLU A 10 57.35 -4.60 -5.72
CA GLU A 10 56.36 -5.19 -6.63
C GLU A 10 56.74 -5.01 -8.12
N THR A 11 56.67 -6.08 -8.90
CA THR A 11 57.08 -6.09 -10.31
C THR A 11 55.91 -5.91 -11.27
N GLU A 12 56.21 -5.59 -12.53
CA GLU A 12 55.23 -5.51 -13.62
C GLU A 12 54.53 -6.86 -13.88
N ALA A 13 55.25 -7.98 -13.71
CA ALA A 13 54.69 -9.32 -13.84
C ALA A 13 53.69 -9.65 -12.70
N ASP A 14 53.92 -9.11 -11.50
CA ASP A 14 52.97 -9.23 -10.38
C ASP A 14 51.69 -8.43 -10.65
N LEU A 15 51.80 -7.26 -11.29
CA LEU A 15 50.65 -6.48 -11.75
C LEU A 15 49.92 -7.20 -12.90
N GLU A 16 50.65 -7.76 -13.87
CA GLU A 16 50.11 -8.52 -15.00
C GLU A 16 49.23 -9.70 -14.54
N ALA A 17 49.69 -10.47 -13.55
CA ALA A 17 48.92 -11.57 -12.97
C ALA A 17 47.63 -11.10 -12.29
N ARG A 18 47.67 -9.96 -11.58
CA ARG A 18 46.49 -9.37 -10.94
C ARG A 18 45.50 -8.79 -11.94
N VAL A 19 46.00 -8.13 -13.00
CA VAL A 19 45.17 -7.60 -14.11
C VAL A 19 44.43 -8.75 -14.79
N ARG A 20 45.10 -9.88 -15.03
CA ARG A 20 44.45 -11.09 -15.56
C ARG A 20 43.30 -11.58 -14.69
N ALA A 21 43.52 -11.68 -13.38
CA ALA A 21 42.50 -12.14 -12.44
C ALA A 21 41.30 -11.17 -12.38
N ALA A 22 41.55 -9.86 -12.36
CA ALA A 22 40.52 -8.84 -12.39
C ALA A 22 39.69 -8.88 -13.69
N ILE A 23 40.33 -9.05 -14.85
CA ILE A 23 39.62 -9.18 -16.14
C ILE A 23 38.74 -10.43 -16.16
N LYS A 24 39.22 -11.54 -15.59
CA LYS A 24 38.42 -12.77 -15.49
C LYS A 24 37.19 -12.62 -14.59
N MET A 25 37.31 -11.83 -13.53
CA MET A 25 36.19 -11.50 -12.65
C MET A 25 35.18 -10.56 -13.34
N ALA A 26 35.67 -9.56 -14.06
CA ALA A 26 34.86 -8.62 -14.82
C ALA A 26 34.14 -9.27 -16.03
N PHE A 27 34.78 -10.25 -16.67
CA PHE A 27 34.31 -10.92 -17.87
C PHE A 27 34.37 -12.46 -17.69
N PRO A 28 33.50 -13.04 -16.85
CA PRO A 28 33.54 -14.48 -16.54
C PRO A 28 33.29 -15.37 -17.76
N TRP A 29 32.65 -14.84 -18.82
CA TRP A 29 32.40 -15.52 -20.09
C TRP A 29 33.59 -15.51 -21.06
N LEU A 30 34.69 -14.81 -20.77
CA LEU A 30 35.90 -14.89 -21.60
C LEU A 30 36.58 -16.25 -21.35
N PRO A 31 36.84 -17.08 -22.38
CA PRO A 31 37.57 -18.34 -22.21
C PRO A 31 39.02 -18.08 -21.73
N ASP A 32 39.67 -19.05 -21.08
CA ASP A 32 41.04 -18.86 -20.57
C ASP A 32 42.06 -18.47 -21.64
N GLY A 33 41.86 -18.92 -22.88
CA GLY A 33 42.69 -18.58 -24.04
C GLY A 33 42.46 -17.18 -24.63
N ALA A 34 41.46 -16.44 -24.14
CA ALA A 34 41.14 -15.08 -24.59
C ALA A 34 42.13 -14.01 -24.09
N ILE A 35 42.82 -14.29 -22.97
CA ILE A 35 43.78 -13.36 -22.36
C ILE A 35 45.18 -13.90 -22.65
N LYS A 36 45.86 -13.32 -23.63
CA LYS A 36 47.20 -13.72 -24.04
C LYS A 36 48.23 -12.78 -23.44
N HIS A 37 49.30 -13.36 -22.93
CA HIS A 37 50.34 -12.66 -22.18
C HIS A 37 51.65 -12.62 -22.98
N GLN A 38 52.39 -11.52 -22.86
CA GLN A 38 53.78 -11.38 -23.31
C GLN A 38 53.98 -11.76 -24.79
N ILE A 39 53.14 -11.20 -25.66
CA ILE A 39 53.21 -11.47 -27.10
C ILE A 39 54.43 -10.76 -27.68
N LYS A 40 55.35 -11.54 -28.25
CA LYS A 40 56.54 -11.05 -28.96
C LYS A 40 56.24 -10.91 -30.45
N PHE A 41 56.63 -9.78 -31.02
CA PHE A 41 56.54 -9.55 -32.46
C PHE A 41 57.89 -9.82 -33.12
N SER A 42 57.87 -10.47 -34.28
CA SER A 42 59.05 -10.59 -35.15
C SER A 42 58.80 -9.78 -36.43
N PHE A 43 59.76 -8.93 -36.79
CA PHE A 43 59.66 -8.09 -37.98
C PHE A 43 60.46 -8.71 -39.12
N LYS A 44 59.81 -8.87 -40.29
CA LYS A 44 60.46 -9.33 -41.52
C LYS A 44 60.76 -8.12 -42.40
N PHE A 45 62.03 -7.74 -42.50
CA PHE A 45 62.49 -6.65 -43.38
C PHE A 45 63.02 -7.27 -44.68
N GLY A 46 62.24 -7.21 -45.75
CA GLY A 46 62.59 -7.84 -47.03
C GLY A 46 62.61 -9.38 -46.97
N ARG A 47 63.67 -10.03 -47.47
CA ARG A 47 63.83 -11.51 -47.46
C ARG A 47 64.44 -12.06 -46.16
N GLN A 48 64.88 -11.23 -45.23
CA GLN A 48 65.44 -11.67 -43.95
C GLN A 48 64.39 -11.62 -42.84
N THR A 49 64.21 -12.77 -42.16
CA THR A 49 63.55 -12.85 -40.86
C THR A 49 64.62 -12.54 -39.81
N LEU A 50 64.50 -11.43 -39.09
CA LEU A 50 65.36 -11.16 -37.94
C LEU A 50 64.86 -12.00 -36.75
N LEU A 51 65.54 -13.12 -36.47
CA LEU A 51 65.49 -13.78 -35.16
C LEU A 51 66.62 -13.18 -34.31
N VAL A 52 66.25 -12.55 -33.20
CA VAL A 52 67.19 -11.85 -32.31
C VAL A 52 67.80 -12.86 -31.34
N GLU A 53 69.08 -13.21 -31.55
CA GLU A 53 69.92 -13.90 -30.56
C GLU A 53 70.82 -12.90 -29.81
N ASN A 54 71.11 -13.26 -28.56
CA ASN A 54 71.69 -12.46 -27.47
C ASN A 54 72.93 -11.62 -27.82
N GLY A 55 72.84 -10.32 -27.55
CA GLY A 55 74.02 -9.48 -27.27
C GLY A 55 73.92 -8.03 -27.73
N LYS A 56 73.73 -7.12 -26.76
CA LYS A 56 73.74 -5.64 -26.83
C LYS A 56 72.45 -4.97 -27.32
N SER A 57 71.69 -4.48 -26.33
CA SER A 57 70.61 -3.48 -26.36
C SER A 57 69.93 -3.21 -27.71
N ARG A 58 68.99 -4.09 -28.07
CA ARG A 58 67.80 -3.69 -28.83
C ARG A 58 66.59 -4.18 -28.05
N ALA A 59 65.65 -3.27 -27.79
CA ALA A 59 64.44 -3.56 -27.04
C ALA A 59 63.59 -4.57 -27.82
N ASP A 60 63.34 -5.74 -27.23
CA ASP A 60 62.34 -6.69 -27.72
C ASP A 60 60.98 -6.00 -27.70
N ALA A 61 60.31 -5.92 -28.84
CA ALA A 61 58.92 -5.46 -28.95
C ALA A 61 58.00 -6.52 -28.34
N ARG A 62 57.61 -6.30 -27.09
CA ARG A 62 56.73 -7.18 -26.31
C ARG A 62 55.48 -6.42 -25.89
N LEU A 63 54.34 -6.99 -26.22
CA LEU A 63 53.02 -6.59 -25.73
C LEU A 63 52.71 -7.34 -24.44
N ASP A 64 52.27 -6.63 -23.39
CA ASP A 64 52.00 -7.24 -22.09
C ASP A 64 50.75 -8.12 -22.12
N ILE A 65 49.58 -7.56 -22.47
CA ILE A 65 48.33 -8.32 -22.56
C ILE A 65 47.59 -8.03 -23.86
N LEU A 66 47.17 -9.08 -24.55
CA LEU A 66 46.20 -9.02 -25.64
C LEU A 66 44.89 -9.69 -25.22
N LEU A 67 43.79 -8.96 -25.36
CA LEU A 67 42.44 -9.47 -25.18
C LEU A 67 41.85 -9.85 -26.53
N GLU A 68 41.45 -11.11 -26.69
CA GLU A 68 40.82 -11.63 -27.89
C GLU A 68 39.49 -12.31 -27.57
N LYS A 69 38.52 -12.24 -28.47
CA LYS A 69 37.32 -13.08 -28.44
C LYS A 69 37.13 -13.73 -29.81
N ASP A 70 36.97 -15.05 -29.83
CA ASP A 70 36.80 -15.83 -31.06
C ASP A 70 37.88 -15.56 -32.12
N GLY A 71 39.13 -15.38 -31.67
CA GLY A 71 40.27 -15.07 -32.54
C GLY A 71 40.33 -13.63 -33.06
N LYS A 72 39.44 -12.74 -32.59
CA LYS A 72 39.45 -11.30 -32.93
C LYS A 72 40.02 -10.48 -31.78
N PRO A 73 41.08 -9.69 -32.01
CA PRO A 73 41.62 -8.73 -31.05
C PRO A 73 40.58 -7.68 -30.64
N LEU A 74 40.37 -7.54 -29.33
CA LEU A 74 39.45 -6.58 -28.72
C LEU A 74 40.20 -5.38 -28.13
N ALA A 75 41.28 -5.64 -27.40
CA ALA A 75 42.08 -4.59 -26.79
C ALA A 75 43.51 -5.05 -26.52
N VAL A 76 44.43 -4.09 -26.58
CA VAL A 76 45.81 -4.22 -26.11
C VAL A 76 45.92 -3.53 -24.75
N MET A 77 46.54 -4.18 -23.77
CA MET A 77 46.87 -3.54 -22.50
C MET A 77 48.39 -3.41 -22.33
N GLU A 78 48.83 -2.18 -22.11
CA GLU A 78 50.21 -1.81 -21.79
C GLU A 78 50.28 -1.53 -20.29
N LEU A 79 51.12 -2.29 -19.58
CA LEU A 79 51.22 -2.22 -18.13
C LEU A 79 52.50 -1.48 -17.74
N LYS A 80 52.42 -0.67 -16.68
CA LYS A 80 53.59 -0.03 -16.06
C LYS A 80 53.67 -0.42 -14.60
N ARG A 81 54.88 -0.40 -14.05
CA ARG A 81 55.09 -0.73 -12.64
C ARG A 81 54.23 0.17 -11.74
N PRO A 82 53.67 -0.38 -10.65
CA PRO A 82 52.94 0.40 -9.68
C PRO A 82 53.72 1.64 -9.22
N ARG A 83 53.01 2.77 -9.04
CA ARG A 83 53.54 4.09 -8.61
C ARG A 83 54.40 4.86 -9.64
N ILE A 84 54.60 4.34 -10.85
CA ILE A 84 55.19 5.10 -11.96
C ILE A 84 54.09 5.89 -12.67
N LYS A 85 54.23 7.22 -12.79
CA LYS A 85 53.26 8.05 -13.53
C LYS A 85 53.23 7.68 -15.01
N LEU A 86 52.03 7.54 -15.56
CA LEU A 86 51.83 7.28 -16.99
C LEU A 86 52.23 8.50 -17.83
N THR A 87 53.04 8.26 -18.86
CA THR A 87 53.53 9.27 -19.81
C THR A 87 52.79 9.17 -21.16
N ALA A 88 53.03 10.11 -22.08
CA ALA A 88 52.49 10.03 -23.43
C ALA A 88 53.16 8.89 -24.24
N ASP A 89 54.44 8.61 -23.95
CA ASP A 89 55.21 7.57 -24.62
C ASP A 89 54.65 6.17 -24.33
N ASP A 90 54.12 5.94 -23.11
CA ASP A 90 53.43 4.69 -22.77
C ASP A 90 52.19 4.45 -23.64
N GLY A 91 51.46 5.53 -23.96
CA GLY A 91 50.33 5.49 -24.90
C GLY A 91 50.77 5.22 -26.34
N ALA A 92 51.84 5.87 -26.79
CA ALA A 92 52.41 5.64 -28.12
C ALA A 92 52.94 4.20 -28.29
N GLN A 93 53.50 3.63 -27.23
CA GLN A 93 53.96 2.24 -27.18
C GLN A 93 52.78 1.27 -27.34
N GLY A 94 51.72 1.42 -26.53
CA GLY A 94 50.51 0.59 -26.65
C GLY A 94 49.83 0.70 -28.03
N LEU A 95 49.73 1.92 -28.59
CA LEU A 95 49.21 2.16 -29.94
C LEU A 95 50.04 1.47 -31.03
N SER A 96 51.35 1.44 -30.86
CA SER A 96 52.26 0.75 -31.79
C SER A 96 51.97 -0.75 -31.79
N TYR A 97 51.77 -1.36 -30.63
CA TYR A 97 51.43 -2.79 -30.55
C TYR A 97 50.02 -3.11 -31.06
N ALA A 98 49.02 -2.29 -30.73
CA ALA A 98 47.65 -2.50 -31.21
C ALA A 98 47.52 -2.50 -32.74
N ARG A 99 48.34 -1.68 -33.42
CA ARG A 99 48.42 -1.64 -34.89
C ARG A 99 49.15 -2.84 -35.50
N LEU A 100 49.97 -3.56 -34.72
CA LEU A 100 50.76 -4.71 -35.17
C LEU A 100 49.99 -6.03 -35.08
N VAL A 101 48.98 -6.13 -34.22
CA VAL A 101 48.09 -7.30 -34.17
C VAL A 101 47.21 -7.32 -35.43
N GLN A 102 46.91 -8.51 -35.98
CA GLN A 102 46.06 -8.65 -37.16
C GLN A 102 44.79 -9.45 -36.85
N PRO A 103 43.58 -8.87 -37.05
CA PRO A 103 43.34 -7.45 -37.36
C PRO A 103 43.75 -6.50 -36.20
N PRO A 104 43.98 -5.19 -36.45
CA PRO A 104 44.38 -4.26 -35.40
C PRO A 104 43.40 -4.27 -34.22
N ALA A 105 43.93 -4.30 -33.00
CA ALA A 105 43.10 -4.17 -31.81
C ALA A 105 42.49 -2.75 -31.79
N PRO A 106 41.17 -2.59 -31.66
CA PRO A 106 40.54 -1.27 -31.76
C PRO A 106 40.85 -0.33 -30.58
N ILE A 107 41.20 -0.90 -29.42
CA ILE A 107 41.40 -0.15 -28.17
C ILE A 107 42.77 -0.46 -27.56
N VAL A 108 43.40 0.56 -26.97
CA VAL A 108 44.60 0.45 -26.13
C VAL A 108 44.27 0.91 -24.71
N VAL A 109 44.59 0.10 -23.71
CA VAL A 109 44.48 0.42 -22.29
C VAL A 109 45.88 0.55 -21.70
N VAL A 110 46.21 1.69 -21.12
CA VAL A 110 47.48 1.91 -20.42
C VAL A 110 47.19 2.06 -18.94
N THR A 111 47.83 1.25 -18.10
CA THR A 111 47.60 1.30 -16.65
C THR A 111 48.86 1.01 -15.82
N ASN A 112 48.97 1.70 -14.69
CA ASN A 112 49.95 1.43 -13.63
C ASN A 112 49.30 0.86 -12.35
N GLY A 113 48.02 0.46 -12.44
CA GLY A 113 47.22 -0.01 -11.31
C GLY A 113 46.46 1.09 -10.53
N THR A 114 46.75 2.37 -10.76
CA THR A 114 46.02 3.50 -10.15
C THR A 114 45.44 4.46 -11.19
N ASP A 115 46.24 4.81 -12.19
CA ASP A 115 45.85 5.61 -13.35
C ASP A 115 45.53 4.69 -14.52
N VAL A 116 44.47 5.02 -15.25
CA VAL A 116 44.05 4.28 -16.46
C VAL A 116 43.83 5.28 -17.59
N ARG A 117 44.41 5.00 -18.76
CA ARG A 117 44.15 5.74 -19.99
C ARG A 117 43.69 4.78 -21.06
N ILE A 118 42.56 5.09 -21.70
CA ILE A 118 42.00 4.27 -22.78
C ILE A 118 42.06 5.10 -24.06
N LEU A 119 42.70 4.56 -25.10
CA LEU A 119 42.95 5.22 -26.38
C LEU A 119 42.30 4.44 -27.51
N GLU A 120 41.81 5.16 -28.52
CA GLU A 120 41.31 4.57 -29.74
C GLU A 120 42.48 4.35 -30.73
N THR A 121 42.66 3.13 -31.24
CA THR A 121 43.84 2.79 -32.06
C THR A 121 43.89 3.53 -33.40
N SER A 122 42.72 3.81 -33.99
CA SER A 122 42.54 4.50 -35.27
C SER A 122 42.99 5.96 -35.20
N THR A 123 42.58 6.68 -34.15
CA THR A 123 42.84 8.12 -33.99
C THR A 123 44.04 8.42 -33.09
N GLY A 124 44.39 7.50 -32.19
CA GLY A 124 45.40 7.70 -31.14
C GLY A 124 44.95 8.61 -30.00
N ASN A 125 43.71 9.12 -30.04
CA ASN A 125 43.16 10.03 -29.05
C ASN A 125 42.55 9.26 -27.86
N PRO A 126 42.35 9.92 -26.70
CA PRO A 126 41.55 9.36 -25.61
C PRO A 126 40.19 8.93 -26.10
N TRP A 127 39.84 7.67 -25.83
CA TRP A 127 38.59 7.09 -26.28
C TRP A 127 37.41 7.76 -25.56
N LYS A 128 36.44 8.19 -26.37
CA LYS A 128 35.17 8.75 -25.92
C LYS A 128 34.05 7.78 -26.32
N PRO A 129 33.41 7.10 -25.36
CA PRO A 129 32.25 6.28 -25.64
C PRO A 129 31.16 7.09 -26.34
N ALA A 130 30.50 6.47 -27.32
CA ALA A 130 29.37 7.03 -28.06
C ALA A 130 28.04 6.33 -27.68
N THR A 131 28.11 5.17 -27.00
CA THR A 131 26.94 4.41 -26.56
C THR A 131 27.04 4.02 -25.09
N ALA A 132 25.90 3.77 -24.43
CA ALA A 132 25.86 3.32 -23.03
C ALA A 132 26.64 2.02 -22.78
N THR A 133 26.69 1.12 -23.76
CA THR A 133 27.48 -0.12 -23.69
C THR A 133 28.98 0.15 -23.68
N GLU A 134 29.43 1.17 -24.42
CA GLU A 134 30.83 1.58 -24.45
C GLU A 134 31.24 2.29 -23.15
N ASP A 135 30.35 3.09 -22.56
CA ASP A 135 30.56 3.69 -21.23
C ASP A 135 30.69 2.61 -20.14
N ALA A 136 29.77 1.65 -20.10
CA ALA A 136 29.83 0.54 -19.15
C ALA A 136 31.13 -0.29 -19.29
N PHE A 137 31.59 -0.53 -20.53
CA PHE A 137 32.85 -1.21 -20.78
C PHE A 137 34.06 -0.40 -20.29
N LYS A 138 34.06 0.91 -20.53
CA LYS A 138 35.11 1.82 -20.08
C LYS A 138 35.21 1.83 -18.56
N ASP A 139 34.08 1.91 -17.86
CA ASP A 139 34.03 1.92 -16.41
C ASP A 139 34.51 0.58 -15.84
N LEU A 140 34.02 -0.54 -16.37
CA LEU A 140 34.43 -1.88 -15.95
C LEU A 140 35.94 -2.13 -16.14
N ILE A 141 36.52 -1.73 -17.28
CA ILE A 141 37.98 -1.85 -17.53
C ILE A 141 38.79 -0.94 -16.62
N THR A 142 38.29 0.27 -16.36
CA THR A 142 38.92 1.22 -15.44
C THR A 142 38.94 0.64 -14.02
N GLN A 143 37.83 0.06 -13.57
CA GLN A 143 37.76 -0.58 -12.26
C GLN A 143 38.60 -1.86 -12.20
N ALA A 144 38.57 -2.73 -13.22
CA ALA A 144 39.42 -3.93 -13.29
C ALA A 144 40.90 -3.57 -13.15
N SER A 145 41.33 -2.50 -13.83
CA SER A 145 42.71 -2.02 -13.80
C SER A 145 43.10 -1.46 -12.43
N ARG A 146 42.17 -0.81 -11.72
CA ARG A 146 42.38 -0.31 -10.34
C ARG A 146 42.39 -1.44 -9.32
N VAL A 147 41.47 -2.41 -9.46
CA VAL A 147 41.42 -3.62 -8.62
C VAL A 147 42.72 -4.38 -8.68
N ALA A 148 43.30 -4.49 -9.87
CA ALA A 148 44.57 -5.15 -10.08
C ALA A 148 45.77 -4.42 -9.46
N GLY A 149 45.71 -3.11 -9.26
CA GLY A 149 46.77 -2.33 -8.62
C GLY A 149 46.82 -2.50 -7.09
N VAL A 150 45.73 -2.97 -6.49
CA VAL A 150 45.58 -3.23 -5.04
C VAL A 150 45.51 -4.75 -4.82
N ASP A 151 45.66 -5.28 -3.60
CA ASP A 151 45.28 -6.68 -3.33
C ASP A 151 43.78 -6.82 -3.62
N ILE A 152 43.35 -7.83 -4.40
CA ILE A 152 41.96 -7.99 -4.85
C ILE A 152 40.97 -7.91 -3.69
N ARG A 153 41.30 -8.49 -2.52
CA ARG A 153 40.45 -8.37 -1.32
C ARG A 153 40.37 -6.93 -0.82
N HIS A 154 41.50 -6.25 -0.77
CA HIS A 154 41.58 -4.86 -0.34
C HIS A 154 40.98 -3.90 -1.37
N ALA A 155 40.94 -4.27 -2.65
CA ALA A 155 40.30 -3.51 -3.71
C ALA A 155 38.78 -3.67 -3.69
N ILE A 156 38.28 -4.88 -3.42
CA ILE A 156 36.86 -5.11 -3.12
C ILE A 156 36.48 -4.30 -1.87
N ASP A 157 37.30 -4.29 -0.82
CA ASP A 157 37.07 -3.44 0.37
C ASP A 157 37.12 -1.93 0.07
N THR A 158 37.97 -1.51 -0.87
CA THR A 158 38.10 -0.11 -1.31
C THR A 158 36.94 0.31 -2.22
N LEU A 159 36.48 -0.58 -3.09
CA LEU A 159 35.35 -0.34 -4.00
C LEU A 159 34.01 -0.42 -3.26
N MET A 160 33.80 -1.43 -2.43
CA MET A 160 32.59 -1.57 -1.62
C MET A 160 32.54 -0.59 -0.44
N GLY A 161 33.68 0.03 -0.09
CA GLY A 161 33.82 1.08 0.91
C GLY A 161 33.23 0.73 2.27
N THR A 162 34.05 0.33 3.25
CA THR A 162 33.54 0.19 4.64
C THR A 162 33.33 1.55 5.31
N ALA A 163 33.86 2.62 4.75
CA ALA A 163 33.70 3.98 5.27
C ALA A 163 32.20 4.35 5.34
N PRO A 164 31.66 4.66 6.54
CA PRO A 164 30.24 4.92 6.75
C PRO A 164 29.59 5.88 5.76
N ASN A 165 30.23 7.01 5.52
CA ASN A 165 29.76 8.04 4.60
C ASN A 165 29.60 7.54 3.15
N VAL A 166 30.48 6.65 2.69
CA VAL A 166 30.47 6.17 1.30
C VAL A 166 29.35 5.15 1.10
N TRP A 167 29.30 4.10 1.92
CA TRP A 167 28.29 3.08 1.72
C TRP A 167 26.88 3.55 2.09
N MET A 168 26.72 4.45 3.07
CA MET A 168 25.40 5.00 3.40
C MET A 168 24.82 5.79 2.22
N GLN A 169 25.66 6.52 1.48
CA GLN A 169 25.24 7.19 0.25
C GLN A 169 24.83 6.19 -0.84
N ALA A 170 25.61 5.14 -1.06
CA ALA A 170 25.27 4.10 -2.03
C ALA A 170 23.96 3.39 -1.68
N VAL A 171 23.77 3.02 -0.41
CA VAL A 171 22.53 2.38 0.08
C VAL A 171 21.30 3.28 -0.11
N ARG A 172 21.43 4.58 0.16
CA ARG A 172 20.36 5.55 -0.06
C ARG A 172 20.02 5.70 -1.53
N LEU A 173 21.03 5.77 -2.40
CA LEU A 173 20.84 5.86 -3.85
C LEU A 173 20.06 4.65 -4.37
N VAL A 174 20.52 3.44 -4.04
CA VAL A 174 19.86 2.19 -4.44
C VAL A 174 18.40 2.15 -3.98
N SER A 175 18.15 2.52 -2.71
CA SER A 175 16.79 2.54 -2.17
C SER A 175 15.91 3.57 -2.87
N THR A 176 16.48 4.72 -3.22
CA THR A 176 15.78 5.79 -3.95
C THR A 176 15.41 5.31 -5.35
N GLU A 177 16.36 4.73 -6.10
CA GLU A 177 16.11 4.15 -7.43
C GLU A 177 15.03 3.07 -7.38
N THR A 178 15.07 2.18 -6.38
CA THR A 178 14.07 1.13 -6.22
C THR A 178 12.69 1.71 -5.89
N ILE A 179 12.63 2.70 -5.01
CA ILE A 179 11.37 3.39 -4.67
C ILE A 179 10.84 4.15 -5.89
N GLU A 180 11.69 4.75 -6.71
CA GLU A 180 11.31 5.43 -7.97
C GLU A 180 10.72 4.44 -8.98
N GLU A 181 11.33 3.26 -9.17
CA GLU A 181 10.79 2.18 -10.01
C GLU A 181 9.40 1.70 -9.54
N LEU A 182 9.16 1.76 -8.23
CA LEU A 182 7.89 1.41 -7.58
C LEU A 182 6.92 2.59 -7.43
N THR A 183 7.29 3.78 -7.93
CA THR A 183 6.48 4.99 -7.84
C THR A 183 5.76 5.25 -9.15
N ALA A 184 4.44 5.09 -9.11
CA ALA A 184 3.57 5.44 -10.21
C ALA A 184 3.31 6.94 -10.28
N SER A 185 3.17 7.42 -11.53
CA SER A 185 2.43 8.64 -11.80
C SER A 185 0.96 8.45 -11.41
N TRP A 186 0.27 9.56 -11.15
CA TRP A 186 -1.15 9.51 -10.80
C TRP A 186 -2.04 8.96 -11.92
N ASP A 187 -1.56 8.99 -13.16
CA ASP A 187 -2.25 8.49 -14.35
C ASP A 187 -2.05 6.97 -14.54
N GLU A 188 -1.11 6.33 -13.82
CA GLU A 188 -0.78 4.89 -13.95
C GLU A 188 -0.73 4.18 -12.58
N PRO A 189 -1.86 3.99 -11.88
CA PRO A 189 -1.89 3.61 -10.46
C PRO A 189 -1.45 2.16 -10.14
N ALA A 190 -0.90 1.42 -11.09
CA ALA A 190 -0.57 0.00 -10.95
C ALA A 190 0.58 -0.27 -9.94
N LEU A 191 1.46 0.69 -9.69
CA LEU A 191 2.60 0.54 -8.79
C LEU A 191 2.22 0.82 -7.32
N PRO A 192 2.97 0.33 -6.31
CA PRO A 192 2.59 0.46 -4.90
C PRO A 192 2.70 1.88 -4.33
N PHE A 193 3.53 2.76 -4.92
CA PHE A 193 3.68 4.14 -4.48
C PHE A 193 3.06 5.14 -5.45
N ALA A 194 2.66 6.29 -4.92
CA ALA A 194 2.27 7.46 -5.71
C ALA A 194 3.30 8.58 -5.52
N ALA A 195 3.59 9.27 -6.63
CA ALA A 195 4.48 10.43 -6.65
C ALA A 195 4.00 11.50 -5.65
N ASP A 196 4.95 12.00 -4.86
CA ASP A 196 4.79 13.03 -3.83
C ASP A 196 3.81 12.72 -2.69
N PHE A 197 3.15 11.56 -2.67
CA PHE A 197 2.13 11.22 -1.66
C PHE A 197 2.63 10.13 -0.72
N LEU A 198 2.86 10.54 0.53
CA LEU A 198 3.33 9.67 1.60
C LEU A 198 2.67 10.12 2.91
N THR A 199 1.75 9.32 3.42
CA THR A 199 1.05 9.61 4.67
C THR A 199 1.89 9.15 5.87
N PRO A 200 2.29 10.05 6.79
CA PRO A 200 3.10 9.67 7.94
C PRO A 200 2.39 8.67 8.85
N ARG A 201 3.12 7.67 9.35
CA ARG A 201 2.57 6.61 10.21
C ARG A 201 3.22 6.57 11.58
N ALA A 202 2.42 6.32 12.61
CA ALA A 202 2.90 6.04 13.96
C ALA A 202 3.79 4.79 13.99
N ALA A 203 3.52 3.80 13.14
CA ALA A 203 4.34 2.61 12.96
C ALA A 203 5.79 2.95 12.56
N THR A 204 5.99 3.92 11.66
CA THR A 204 7.33 4.38 11.25
C THR A 204 8.12 4.94 12.43
N HIS A 205 7.44 5.70 13.31
CA HIS A 205 8.05 6.22 14.52
C HIS A 205 8.40 5.12 15.53
N GLN A 206 7.56 4.10 15.66
CA GLN A 206 7.85 2.93 16.51
C GLN A 206 9.04 2.13 15.98
N LEU A 207 9.11 1.89 14.66
CA LEU A 207 10.26 1.24 14.02
C LEU A 207 11.54 2.04 14.29
N TRP A 208 11.51 3.36 14.06
CA TRP A 208 12.65 4.23 14.34
C TRP A 208 13.15 4.12 15.78
N ARG A 209 12.24 4.22 16.77
CA ARG A 209 12.60 4.10 18.19
C ARG A 209 13.27 2.76 18.51
N ASN A 210 12.74 1.67 17.98
CA ASN A 210 13.32 0.34 18.16
C ASN A 210 14.69 0.19 17.48
N LEU A 211 14.87 0.77 16.29
CA LEU A 211 16.16 0.78 15.59
C LEU A 211 17.21 1.57 16.36
N VAL A 212 16.86 2.72 16.93
CA VAL A 212 17.77 3.51 17.78
C VAL A 212 18.08 2.78 19.09
N ALA A 213 17.12 2.01 19.63
CA ALA A 213 17.32 1.19 20.83
C ALA A 213 18.20 -0.06 20.59
N GLY A 214 18.62 -0.33 19.35
CA GLY A 214 19.52 -1.45 19.03
C GLY A 214 18.82 -2.76 18.67
N GLU A 215 17.49 -2.76 18.48
CA GLU A 215 16.74 -3.97 18.11
C GLU A 215 17.21 -4.49 16.75
N LYS A 216 17.58 -5.78 16.65
CA LYS A 216 18.16 -6.37 15.43
C LYS A 216 17.13 -6.82 14.40
N LEU A 217 15.94 -7.24 14.84
CA LEU A 217 14.89 -7.74 13.95
C LEU A 217 13.54 -7.13 14.33
N LEU A 218 12.92 -6.46 13.36
CA LEU A 218 11.61 -5.84 13.48
C LEU A 218 10.68 -6.43 12.43
N VAL A 219 9.47 -6.77 12.86
CA VAL A 219 8.42 -7.27 11.97
C VAL A 219 7.34 -6.22 11.91
N LEU A 220 7.15 -5.62 10.74
CA LEU A 220 6.02 -4.73 10.45
C LEU A 220 4.84 -5.57 9.98
N GLN A 221 3.87 -5.75 10.85
CA GLN A 221 2.73 -6.64 10.62
C GLN A 221 1.44 -5.84 10.39
N GLY A 222 0.60 -6.28 9.44
CA GLY A 222 -0.74 -5.72 9.25
C GLY A 222 -1.49 -6.33 8.08
N PRO A 223 -2.78 -5.99 7.87
CA PRO A 223 -3.56 -6.52 6.75
C PRO A 223 -3.00 -6.07 5.38
N PRO A 224 -3.37 -6.77 4.29
CA PRO A 224 -3.13 -6.28 2.93
C PRO A 224 -3.62 -4.84 2.77
N LEU A 225 -2.89 -4.04 1.99
CA LEU A 225 -3.22 -2.63 1.69
C LEU A 225 -3.25 -1.65 2.88
N ALA A 226 -2.92 -2.07 4.11
CA ALA A 226 -2.82 -1.21 5.29
C ALA A 226 -1.68 -0.16 5.23
N GLY A 227 -0.88 -0.15 4.17
CA GLY A 227 0.21 0.80 3.96
C GLY A 227 1.57 0.37 4.51
N LYS A 228 1.84 -0.93 4.66
CA LYS A 228 3.15 -1.46 5.11
C LYS A 228 4.32 -0.97 4.24
N SER A 229 4.21 -1.07 2.92
CA SER A 229 5.20 -0.56 1.97
C SER A 229 5.46 0.94 2.15
N ASN A 230 4.40 1.73 2.42
CA ASN A 230 4.53 3.18 2.68
C ASN A 230 5.25 3.46 4.00
N VAL A 231 5.08 2.64 5.04
CA VAL A 231 5.87 2.74 6.28
C VAL A 231 7.36 2.50 6.00
N LEU A 232 7.70 1.50 5.17
CA LEU A 232 9.10 1.24 4.78
C LEU A 232 9.68 2.37 3.92
N ARG A 233 8.90 2.91 2.98
CA ARG A 233 9.27 4.11 2.20
C ARG A 233 9.50 5.32 3.10
N GLU A 234 8.62 5.56 4.07
CA GLU A 234 8.79 6.64 5.05
C GLU A 234 10.03 6.43 5.92
N LEU A 235 10.33 5.20 6.31
CA LEU A 235 11.55 4.87 7.03
C LEU A 235 12.80 5.23 6.21
N CYS A 236 12.82 4.91 4.91
CA CYS A 236 13.92 5.29 4.01
C CYS A 236 14.08 6.81 3.91
N ALA A 237 12.98 7.55 3.72
CA ALA A 237 13.00 9.00 3.67
C ALA A 237 13.52 9.63 4.98
N ARG A 238 13.18 9.04 6.14
CA ARG A 238 13.70 9.52 7.43
C ARG A 238 15.18 9.21 7.63
N THR A 239 15.69 8.09 7.12
CA THR A 239 17.12 7.75 7.25
C THR A 239 18.02 8.50 6.28
N GLU A 240 17.47 9.13 5.24
CA GLU A 240 18.23 10.02 4.35
C GLU A 240 18.90 11.19 5.11
N GLN A 241 18.20 11.74 6.10
CA GLN A 241 18.65 12.86 6.93
C GLN A 241 19.45 12.42 8.18
N SER A 242 19.71 11.13 8.36
CA SER A 242 20.34 10.59 9.56
C SER A 242 21.84 10.36 9.36
N ASP A 243 22.69 10.80 10.27
CA ASP A 243 24.12 10.47 10.18
C ASP A 243 24.45 9.07 10.74
N THR A 244 23.49 8.42 11.40
CA THR A 244 23.70 7.16 12.14
C THR A 244 22.93 5.97 11.57
N LEU A 245 21.93 6.20 10.71
CA LEU A 245 21.11 5.16 10.12
C LEU A 245 21.03 5.32 8.61
N ALA A 246 21.15 4.22 7.89
CA ALA A 246 20.82 4.14 6.47
C ALA A 246 19.96 2.91 6.22
N THR A 247 18.89 3.07 5.45
CA THR A 247 17.98 1.97 5.10
C THR A 247 18.21 1.56 3.65
N LEU A 248 18.39 0.26 3.43
CA LEU A 248 18.31 -0.38 2.13
C LEU A 248 16.91 -0.96 1.94
N TYR A 249 16.15 -0.42 0.99
CA TYR A 249 14.86 -0.98 0.59
C TYR A 249 15.07 -2.21 -0.31
N VAL A 250 14.39 -3.32 -0.01
CA VAL A 250 14.51 -4.58 -0.76
C VAL A 250 13.13 -5.18 -1.00
N GLU A 251 12.80 -5.44 -2.26
CA GLU A 251 11.63 -6.25 -2.61
C GLU A 251 11.93 -7.73 -2.39
N ALA A 252 11.13 -8.40 -1.57
CA ALA A 252 11.21 -9.85 -1.38
C ALA A 252 10.37 -10.60 -2.44
N GLY A 253 10.82 -11.79 -2.82
CA GLY A 253 10.06 -12.69 -3.69
C GLY A 253 10.14 -12.40 -5.21
N VAL A 254 11.06 -11.55 -5.67
CA VAL A 254 11.23 -11.17 -7.10
C VAL A 254 12.15 -12.13 -7.88
N GLY A 255 12.51 -13.28 -7.31
CA GLY A 255 13.42 -14.25 -7.92
C GLY A 255 14.89 -13.91 -7.60
N GLY A 256 15.58 -14.84 -6.96
CA GLY A 256 16.85 -14.59 -6.24
C GLY A 256 16.60 -14.40 -4.75
N GLY A 257 17.50 -14.94 -3.91
CA GLY A 257 17.47 -14.70 -2.46
C GLY A 257 17.78 -13.25 -2.12
N VAL A 258 17.51 -12.84 -0.88
CA VAL A 258 17.88 -11.53 -0.31
C VAL A 258 19.33 -11.15 -0.59
N LEU A 259 20.27 -12.08 -0.43
CA LEU A 259 21.69 -11.82 -0.68
C LEU A 259 22.00 -11.60 -2.16
N GLN A 260 21.24 -12.23 -3.07
CA GLN A 260 21.36 -12.00 -4.51
C GLN A 260 20.92 -10.58 -4.85
N THR A 261 19.76 -10.14 -4.36
CA THR A 261 19.27 -8.78 -4.59
C THR A 261 20.24 -7.72 -4.08
N LEU A 262 20.85 -7.95 -2.92
CA LEU A 262 21.90 -7.08 -2.40
C LEU A 262 23.13 -7.06 -3.31
N ALA A 263 23.60 -8.24 -3.74
CA ALA A 263 24.77 -8.36 -4.61
C ALA A 263 24.54 -7.66 -5.96
N ASP A 264 23.36 -7.81 -6.56
CA ASP A 264 22.99 -7.16 -7.83
C ASP A 264 22.93 -5.63 -7.68
N SER A 265 22.44 -5.15 -6.53
CA SER A 265 22.37 -3.72 -6.23
C SER A 265 23.75 -3.10 -6.03
N ILE A 266 24.64 -3.75 -5.29
CA ILE A 266 26.02 -3.29 -5.11
C ILE A 266 26.77 -3.37 -6.45
N SER A 267 26.53 -4.43 -7.24
CA SER A 267 27.15 -4.59 -8.55
C SER A 267 26.83 -3.43 -9.50
N ARG A 268 25.56 -3.01 -9.54
CA ARG A 268 25.11 -1.85 -10.33
C ARG A 268 25.81 -0.57 -9.89
N SER A 269 25.86 -0.31 -8.59
CA SER A 269 26.50 0.91 -8.05
C SER A 269 28.00 0.97 -8.32
N LEU A 270 28.71 -0.17 -8.27
CA LEU A 270 30.16 -0.22 -8.45
C LEU A 270 30.61 -0.41 -9.90
N SER A 271 29.66 -0.69 -10.82
CA SER A 271 29.98 -1.18 -12.17
C SER A 271 30.96 -2.36 -12.14
N TRP A 272 30.81 -3.23 -11.14
CA TRP A 272 31.69 -4.38 -10.87
C TRP A 272 30.85 -5.58 -10.43
N PRO A 273 31.05 -6.79 -10.98
CA PRO A 273 30.29 -7.96 -10.54
C PRO A 273 30.57 -8.31 -9.06
N VAL A 274 29.51 -8.47 -8.27
CA VAL A 274 29.55 -8.88 -6.87
C VAL A 274 28.71 -10.13 -6.71
N SER A 275 29.26 -11.14 -6.04
CA SER A 275 28.56 -12.38 -5.69
C SER A 275 27.76 -12.26 -4.38
N PRO A 276 26.74 -13.10 -4.17
CA PRO A 276 26.01 -13.15 -2.89
C PRO A 276 26.91 -13.38 -1.67
N GLN A 277 28.00 -14.16 -1.83
CA GLN A 277 28.96 -14.41 -0.76
C GLN A 277 29.78 -13.15 -0.43
N GLU A 278 30.23 -12.41 -1.44
CA GLU A 278 30.96 -11.15 -1.23
C GLU A 278 30.06 -10.10 -0.56
N ALA A 279 28.79 -10.02 -0.96
CA ALA A 279 27.79 -9.16 -0.31
C ALA A 279 27.59 -9.56 1.16
N ARG A 280 27.49 -10.86 1.46
CA ARG A 280 27.40 -11.37 2.84
C ARG A 280 28.63 -11.02 3.67
N ASP A 281 29.82 -11.23 3.14
CA ASP A 281 31.07 -10.94 3.84
C ASP A 281 31.20 -9.43 4.11
N TRP A 282 30.77 -8.60 3.18
CA TRP A 282 30.70 -7.14 3.36
C TRP A 282 29.70 -6.75 4.46
N LEU A 283 28.49 -7.32 4.46
CA LEU A 283 27.49 -7.12 5.53
C LEU A 283 28.07 -7.47 6.91
N ILE A 284 28.83 -8.57 7.03
CA ILE A 284 29.49 -8.93 8.30
C ILE A 284 30.45 -7.83 8.74
N ARG A 285 31.25 -7.26 7.82
CA ARG A 285 32.19 -6.18 8.17
C ARG A 285 31.46 -4.93 8.65
N ILE A 286 30.51 -4.42 7.88
CA ILE A 286 29.78 -3.20 8.25
C ILE A 286 28.90 -3.37 9.49
N SER A 287 28.41 -4.59 9.75
CA SER A 287 27.59 -4.89 10.93
C SER A 287 28.35 -4.72 12.25
N ASN A 288 29.69 -4.64 12.21
CA ASN A 288 30.56 -4.43 13.36
C ASN A 288 31.09 -2.99 13.46
N HIS A 289 30.62 -2.06 12.61
CA HIS A 289 31.04 -0.66 12.69
C HIS A 289 30.33 0.08 13.82
N ASP A 290 31.08 0.82 14.63
CA ASP A 290 30.51 1.64 15.70
C ASP A 290 29.93 2.96 15.17
N GLY A 291 28.83 3.41 15.78
CA GLY A 291 28.23 4.73 15.54
C GLY A 291 27.33 4.85 14.32
N VAL A 292 27.32 3.87 13.41
CA VAL A 292 26.43 3.82 12.25
C VAL A 292 25.77 2.46 12.13
N ARG A 293 24.56 2.41 11.55
CA ARG A 293 23.77 1.19 11.45
C ARG A 293 23.07 1.08 10.09
N LEU A 294 23.25 -0.07 9.43
CA LEU A 294 22.52 -0.43 8.23
C LEU A 294 21.21 -1.13 8.60
N VAL A 295 20.12 -0.71 7.97
CA VAL A 295 18.80 -1.31 8.10
C VAL A 295 18.40 -1.93 6.77
N LEU A 296 18.19 -3.25 6.73
CA LEU A 296 17.63 -3.94 5.57
C LEU A 296 16.11 -3.99 5.70
N ALA A 297 15.39 -3.28 4.84
CA ALA A 297 13.94 -3.19 4.85
C ALA A 297 13.32 -4.07 3.73
N PHE A 298 12.84 -5.25 4.11
CA PHE A 298 12.23 -6.21 3.20
C PHE A 298 10.73 -5.98 3.08
N ASP A 299 10.26 -5.74 1.85
CA ASP A 299 8.84 -5.63 1.54
C ASP A 299 8.30 -6.86 0.81
N GLY A 300 7.03 -7.20 1.03
CA GLY A 300 6.33 -8.24 0.27
C GLY A 300 6.73 -9.69 0.57
N LEU A 301 7.30 -9.99 1.75
CA LEU A 301 7.69 -11.36 2.09
C LEU A 301 6.48 -12.32 2.09
N ARG A 302 6.63 -13.46 1.42
CA ARG A 302 5.62 -14.52 1.36
C ARG A 302 6.05 -15.72 2.20
N ALA A 303 5.10 -16.36 2.89
CA ALA A 303 5.36 -17.56 3.69
C ALA A 303 5.91 -18.73 2.86
N ALA A 304 5.53 -18.82 1.59
CA ALA A 304 6.01 -19.85 0.66
C ALA A 304 7.48 -19.67 0.23
N ASP A 305 8.06 -18.49 0.43
CA ASP A 305 9.46 -18.21 0.06
C ASP A 305 10.42 -18.64 1.17
N ALA A 306 10.61 -19.96 1.27
CA ALA A 306 11.47 -20.56 2.29
C ALA A 306 12.94 -20.11 2.19
N ALA A 307 13.41 -19.69 1.02
CA ALA A 307 14.77 -19.19 0.83
C ALA A 307 14.94 -17.83 1.52
N SER A 308 14.07 -16.86 1.20
CA SER A 308 14.09 -15.53 1.82
C SER A 308 13.90 -15.60 3.33
N VAL A 309 13.00 -16.47 3.83
CA VAL A 309 12.81 -16.66 5.28
C VAL A 309 14.10 -17.12 5.97
N ARG A 310 14.83 -18.09 5.39
CA ARG A 310 16.10 -18.58 5.94
C ARG A 310 17.19 -17.52 5.91
N GLU A 311 17.26 -16.73 4.84
CA GLU A 311 18.26 -15.66 4.70
C GLU A 311 18.01 -14.54 5.72
N ILE A 312 16.75 -14.14 5.94
CA ILE A 312 16.38 -13.19 7.00
C ILE A 312 16.73 -13.76 8.40
N GLU A 313 16.57 -15.06 8.60
CA GLU A 313 16.99 -15.72 9.84
C GLU A 313 18.51 -15.68 10.05
N ASP A 314 19.30 -15.85 8.99
CA ASP A 314 20.77 -15.70 9.05
C ASP A 314 21.17 -14.26 9.35
N LEU A 315 20.60 -13.29 8.62
CA LEU A 315 20.87 -11.85 8.77
C LEU A 315 20.56 -11.31 10.16
N SER A 316 19.56 -11.87 10.83
CA SER A 316 19.20 -11.52 12.21
C SER A 316 19.96 -12.32 13.28
N SER A 317 20.90 -13.18 12.89
CA SER A 317 21.65 -14.04 13.81
C SER A 317 22.84 -13.32 14.45
N ASN A 318 23.54 -14.03 15.34
CA ASN A 318 24.79 -13.55 15.94
C ASN A 318 25.98 -13.59 14.97
N ALA A 319 25.81 -14.09 13.74
CA ALA A 319 26.84 -13.99 12.71
C ALA A 319 27.12 -12.52 12.30
N PHE A 320 26.16 -11.63 12.54
CA PHE A 320 26.25 -10.20 12.26
C PHE A 320 26.29 -9.39 13.57
N GLY A 321 27.07 -8.30 13.57
CA GLY A 321 27.20 -7.38 14.71
C GLY A 321 25.93 -6.57 14.99
N SER A 322 25.99 -5.65 15.96
CA SER A 322 24.85 -4.83 16.40
C SER A 322 24.41 -3.77 15.38
N SER A 323 25.29 -3.41 14.45
CA SER A 323 25.09 -2.34 13.48
C SER A 323 24.39 -2.80 12.20
N LEU A 324 23.91 -4.05 12.18
CA LEU A 324 22.93 -4.51 11.21
C LEU A 324 21.56 -4.66 11.88
N ALA A 325 20.53 -4.16 11.22
CA ALA A 325 19.14 -4.37 11.58
C ALA A 325 18.35 -4.87 10.37
N VAL A 326 17.32 -5.65 10.64
CA VAL A 326 16.39 -6.15 9.63
C VAL A 326 14.98 -5.71 9.99
N VAL A 327 14.29 -5.08 9.05
CA VAL A 327 12.87 -4.77 9.12
C VAL A 327 12.17 -5.57 8.03
N VAL A 328 11.14 -6.33 8.38
CA VAL A 328 10.40 -7.14 7.41
C VAL A 328 8.92 -6.79 7.48
N ALA A 329 8.34 -6.40 6.35
CA ALA A 329 6.89 -6.26 6.22
C ALA A 329 6.26 -7.63 5.92
N MET A 330 5.26 -8.00 6.72
CA MET A 330 4.51 -9.25 6.57
C MET A 330 3.01 -9.01 6.73
N ASP A 331 2.20 -9.76 5.97
CA ASP A 331 0.77 -9.89 6.28
C ASP A 331 0.56 -10.74 7.56
N ASP A 332 -0.56 -10.55 8.25
CA ASP A 332 -0.82 -11.23 9.54
C ASP A 332 -0.73 -12.75 9.46
N GLY A 333 -1.27 -13.35 8.39
CA GLY A 333 -1.22 -14.79 8.18
C GLY A 333 0.22 -15.29 7.94
N VAL A 334 1.01 -14.51 7.21
CA VAL A 334 2.43 -14.80 6.96
C VAL A 334 3.22 -14.70 8.27
N ALA A 335 3.02 -13.64 9.04
CA ALA A 335 3.67 -13.46 10.34
C ALA A 335 3.33 -14.61 11.31
N GLN A 336 2.07 -15.03 11.40
CA GLN A 336 1.69 -16.20 12.20
C GLN A 336 2.42 -17.48 11.78
N SER A 337 2.57 -17.70 10.47
CA SER A 337 3.25 -18.90 9.95
C SER A 337 4.77 -18.86 10.13
N VAL A 338 5.39 -17.69 10.01
CA VAL A 338 6.86 -17.54 10.00
C VAL A 338 7.44 -17.36 11.40
N LEU A 339 6.72 -16.68 12.30
CA LEU A 339 7.20 -16.40 13.66
C LEU A 339 7.01 -17.57 14.63
N LYS A 340 6.32 -18.63 14.20
CA LYS A 340 6.15 -19.88 14.95
C LYS A 340 6.80 -21.03 14.20
N THR A 341 7.16 -22.08 14.94
CA THR A 341 7.66 -23.33 14.36
C THR A 341 6.54 -24.04 13.57
N PRO A 342 6.85 -24.99 12.67
CA PRO A 342 5.82 -25.69 11.89
C PRO A 342 4.76 -26.41 12.74
N ASN A 343 5.09 -26.80 13.97
CA ASN A 343 4.13 -27.39 14.91
C ASN A 343 3.28 -26.35 15.66
N GLN A 344 3.53 -25.05 15.45
CA GLN A 344 2.81 -23.90 16.02
C GLN A 344 2.90 -23.76 17.55
N LEU A 345 3.66 -24.60 18.24
CA LEU A 345 3.75 -24.64 19.71
C LEU A 345 4.81 -23.70 20.28
N SER A 346 5.84 -23.37 19.49
CA SER A 346 6.96 -22.56 19.94
C SER A 346 7.28 -21.46 18.94
N LEU A 347 7.88 -20.37 19.42
CA LEU A 347 8.41 -19.33 18.55
C LEU A 347 9.52 -19.91 17.68
N SER A 348 9.49 -19.57 16.39
CA SER A 348 10.60 -19.84 15.48
C SER A 348 11.84 -19.02 15.89
N PRO A 349 13.02 -19.30 15.33
CA PRO A 349 14.20 -18.47 15.59
C PRO A 349 13.96 -16.99 15.26
N LEU A 350 13.20 -16.68 14.20
CA LEU A 350 12.76 -15.32 13.89
C LEU A 350 11.84 -14.77 14.98
N GLY A 351 10.80 -15.52 15.37
CA GLY A 351 9.84 -15.10 16.39
C GLY A 351 10.48 -14.79 17.75
N ARG A 352 11.53 -15.54 18.14
CA ARG A 352 12.27 -15.29 19.40
C ARG A 352 13.12 -14.02 19.37
N ARG A 353 13.58 -13.59 18.19
CA ARG A 353 14.50 -12.45 18.02
C ARG A 353 13.76 -11.18 17.58
N SER A 354 12.55 -11.30 17.06
CA SER A 354 11.79 -10.20 16.48
C SER A 354 11.02 -9.40 17.52
N LYS A 355 10.90 -8.10 17.28
CA LYS A 355 9.89 -7.25 17.91
C LYS A 355 8.87 -6.83 16.87
N VAL A 356 7.59 -7.04 17.18
CA VAL A 356 6.48 -6.81 16.25
C VAL A 356 5.97 -5.38 16.38
N VAL A 357 5.78 -4.71 15.26
CA VAL A 357 5.13 -3.40 15.13
C VAL A 357 3.91 -3.57 14.23
N SER A 358 2.73 -3.25 14.76
CA SER A 358 1.47 -3.41 14.01
C SER A 358 1.08 -2.14 13.25
N VAL A 359 0.53 -2.31 12.05
CA VAL A 359 -0.06 -1.24 11.24
C VAL A 359 -1.47 -1.64 10.79
N GLY A 360 -2.42 -0.72 10.91
CA GLY A 360 -3.83 -0.92 10.53
C GLY A 360 -4.41 0.33 9.88
N HIS A 361 -5.68 0.63 10.15
CA HIS A 361 -6.33 1.87 9.72
C HIS A 361 -5.60 3.13 10.22
N LEU A 362 -5.79 4.25 9.52
CA LEU A 362 -5.27 5.54 9.95
C LEU A 362 -5.93 6.00 11.26
N ARG A 363 -5.11 6.27 12.27
CA ARG A 363 -5.54 6.92 13.51
C ARG A 363 -5.88 8.40 13.24
N ASP A 364 -6.57 9.06 14.17
CA ASP A 364 -6.98 10.47 14.00
C ASP A 364 -5.83 11.42 13.65
N GLY A 365 -4.69 11.29 14.34
CA GLY A 365 -3.51 12.08 14.02
C GLY A 365 -2.98 11.81 12.61
N GLU A 366 -2.96 10.54 12.19
CA GLU A 366 -2.50 10.14 10.85
C GLU A 366 -3.47 10.61 9.76
N PHE A 367 -4.77 10.51 10.01
CA PHE A 367 -5.82 10.95 9.08
C PHE A 367 -5.82 12.47 8.91
N LYS A 368 -5.63 13.23 9.98
CA LYS A 368 -5.48 14.69 9.92
C LYS A 368 -4.30 15.11 9.04
N LEU A 369 -3.16 14.41 9.15
CA LEU A 369 -2.00 14.64 8.28
C LEU A 369 -2.29 14.26 6.82
N ALA A 370 -2.98 13.15 6.59
CA ALA A 370 -3.41 12.75 5.25
C ALA A 370 -4.32 13.81 4.59
N ARG A 371 -5.26 14.40 5.34
CA ARG A 371 -6.09 15.52 4.87
C ARG A 371 -5.27 16.74 4.49
N ALA A 372 -4.24 17.09 5.27
CA ALA A 372 -3.35 18.20 4.94
C ALA A 372 -2.58 17.95 3.63
N LEU A 373 -2.11 16.71 3.41
CA LEU A 373 -1.43 16.30 2.17
C LEU A 373 -2.35 16.29 0.94
N LEU A 374 -3.64 15.96 1.11
CA LEU A 374 -4.65 16.12 0.06
C LEU A 374 -4.89 17.61 -0.23
N GLY A 375 -4.97 18.45 0.81
CA GLY A 375 -5.16 19.90 0.66
C GLY A 375 -4.04 20.57 -0.13
N GLN A 376 -2.79 20.14 0.05
CA GLN A 376 -1.64 20.58 -0.78
C GLN A 376 -1.82 20.28 -2.28
N ARG A 377 -2.71 19.34 -2.63
CA ARG A 377 -3.08 18.97 -4.00
C ARG A 377 -4.41 19.56 -4.45
N ARG A 378 -4.94 20.52 -3.71
CA ARG A 378 -6.24 21.15 -3.96
C ARG A 378 -7.40 20.15 -3.84
N LEU A 379 -7.24 19.11 -3.02
CA LEU A 379 -8.27 18.10 -2.72
C LEU A 379 -8.69 18.23 -1.25
N TYR A 380 -9.96 18.49 -0.99
CA TYR A 380 -10.47 18.72 0.37
C TYR A 380 -11.67 17.84 0.67
N LEU A 381 -11.59 17.01 1.70
CA LEU A 381 -12.74 16.25 2.20
C LEU A 381 -13.72 17.20 2.91
N MET A 382 -15.01 17.09 2.57
CA MET A 382 -16.11 17.81 3.22
C MET A 382 -16.16 17.53 4.73
N ASN A 383 -16.74 18.46 5.49
CA ASN A 383 -16.97 18.25 6.92
C ASN A 383 -17.85 17.01 7.16
N GLY A 384 -17.52 16.23 8.18
CA GLY A 384 -18.10 14.90 8.44
C GLY A 384 -17.23 13.72 7.99
N ALA A 385 -16.22 13.94 7.14
CA ALA A 385 -15.32 12.88 6.67
C ALA A 385 -14.50 12.21 7.79
N ASP A 386 -14.27 12.90 8.91
CA ASP A 386 -13.57 12.32 10.08
C ASP A 386 -14.34 11.16 10.71
N MET A 387 -15.65 11.10 10.50
CA MET A 387 -16.52 10.03 10.98
C MET A 387 -16.56 8.85 10.01
N ALA A 388 -16.10 8.99 8.76
CA ALA A 388 -16.19 7.94 7.73
C ALA A 388 -14.99 6.97 7.83
N PRO A 389 -15.22 5.71 8.23
CA PRO A 389 -14.15 4.74 8.43
C PRO A 389 -13.47 4.34 7.11
N GLU A 390 -14.19 4.39 5.98
CA GLU A 390 -13.62 4.08 4.65
C GLU A 390 -12.42 4.97 4.30
N TYR A 391 -12.39 6.22 4.77
CA TYR A 391 -11.27 7.13 4.55
C TYR A 391 -10.04 6.85 5.41
N ARG A 392 -10.16 5.95 6.37
CA ARG A 392 -9.03 5.50 7.19
C ARG A 392 -8.20 4.44 6.50
N GLU A 393 -8.67 3.95 5.35
CA GLU A 393 -7.92 3.05 4.48
C GLU A 393 -6.93 3.84 3.60
N PRO A 394 -5.61 3.61 3.73
CA PRO A 394 -4.62 4.33 2.94
C PRO A 394 -4.82 4.14 1.43
N TRP A 395 -5.24 2.94 1.01
CA TRP A 395 -5.46 2.64 -0.41
C TRP A 395 -6.68 3.36 -0.99
N VAL A 396 -7.74 3.58 -0.19
CA VAL A 396 -8.94 4.34 -0.58
C VAL A 396 -8.57 5.80 -0.78
N LEU A 397 -7.84 6.41 0.15
CA LEU A 397 -7.35 7.79 0.01
C LEU A 397 -6.50 7.98 -1.25
N ARG A 398 -5.65 6.99 -1.56
CA ARG A 398 -4.85 7.01 -2.78
C ARG A 398 -5.72 6.94 -4.04
N ALA A 399 -6.69 6.03 -4.08
CA ALA A 399 -7.59 5.88 -5.22
C ALA A 399 -8.36 7.18 -5.51
N ILE A 400 -8.89 7.81 -4.45
CA ILE A 400 -9.64 9.07 -4.58
C ILE A 400 -8.74 10.24 -4.95
N SER A 401 -7.52 10.27 -4.41
CA SER A 401 -6.53 11.27 -4.80
C SER A 401 -6.17 11.18 -6.28
N ALA A 402 -6.07 9.97 -6.84
CA ALA A 402 -5.81 9.77 -8.26
C ALA A 402 -6.97 10.31 -9.12
N SER A 403 -8.20 9.92 -8.82
CA SER A 403 -9.39 10.41 -9.54
C SER A 403 -9.56 11.93 -9.41
N GLY A 404 -9.31 12.49 -8.23
CA GLY A 404 -9.37 13.93 -8.00
C GLY A 404 -8.27 14.70 -8.74
N HIS A 405 -7.06 14.15 -8.83
CA HIS A 405 -5.97 14.74 -9.60
C HIS A 405 -6.31 14.79 -11.09
N ALA A 406 -6.84 13.69 -11.64
CA ALA A 406 -7.30 13.64 -13.02
C ALA A 406 -8.39 14.70 -13.31
N ALA A 407 -9.33 14.91 -12.38
CA ALA A 407 -10.38 15.92 -12.51
C ALA A 407 -9.86 17.38 -12.47
N LEU A 408 -8.75 17.63 -11.77
CA LEU A 408 -8.11 18.95 -11.66
C LEU A 408 -7.07 19.21 -12.76
N LYS A 409 -6.77 18.23 -13.61
CA LYS A 409 -5.79 18.38 -14.70
C LYS A 409 -6.24 19.48 -15.67
N GLY A 410 -5.38 20.47 -15.86
CA GLY A 410 -5.67 21.65 -16.71
C GLY A 410 -6.62 22.69 -16.09
N LYS A 411 -7.01 22.55 -14.81
CA LYS A 411 -7.81 23.56 -14.09
C LYS A 411 -6.93 24.61 -13.41
N PRO A 412 -7.39 25.88 -13.28
CA PRO A 412 -6.64 26.95 -12.62
C PRO A 412 -6.20 26.58 -11.20
N GLU A 413 -5.06 27.11 -10.74
CA GLU A 413 -4.54 26.85 -9.38
C GLU A 413 -5.50 27.30 -8.27
N THR A 414 -6.33 28.31 -8.55
CA THR A 414 -7.37 28.81 -7.65
C THR A 414 -8.56 27.86 -7.52
N GLN A 415 -8.65 26.82 -8.35
CA GLN A 415 -9.72 25.83 -8.30
C GLN A 415 -9.27 24.60 -7.52
N ALA A 416 -10.11 24.18 -6.58
CA ALA A 416 -9.96 22.97 -5.79
C ALA A 416 -11.17 22.05 -5.97
N LEU A 417 -10.98 20.77 -5.66
CA LEU A 417 -12.05 19.79 -5.63
C LEU A 417 -12.41 19.48 -4.18
N SER A 418 -13.68 19.59 -3.86
CA SER A 418 -14.20 19.09 -2.60
C SER A 418 -14.75 17.69 -2.79
N LEU A 419 -14.20 16.76 -2.01
CA LEU A 419 -14.52 15.35 -2.04
C LEU A 419 -15.62 15.06 -0.99
N PRO A 420 -16.57 14.16 -1.29
CA PRO A 420 -17.67 13.82 -0.38
C PRO A 420 -17.19 13.43 1.02
N SER A 421 -18.03 13.64 2.03
CA SER A 421 -17.76 13.20 3.39
C SER A 421 -17.99 11.70 3.62
N LEU A 422 -18.70 11.03 2.69
CA LEU A 422 -19.00 9.59 2.71
C LEU A 422 -18.85 9.01 1.31
N LEU A 423 -18.46 7.73 1.21
CA LEU A 423 -18.36 7.05 -0.09
C LEU A 423 -19.62 6.26 -0.44
N GLY A 424 -20.16 5.47 0.51
CA GLY A 424 -21.29 4.59 0.23
C GLY A 424 -21.03 3.70 -1.01
N PRO A 425 -21.97 3.59 -1.96
CA PRO A 425 -21.77 2.83 -3.21
C PRO A 425 -20.55 3.25 -4.05
N ARG A 426 -20.06 4.50 -3.91
CA ARG A 426 -18.85 4.97 -4.61
C ARG A 426 -17.61 4.18 -4.15
N LEU A 427 -17.57 3.68 -2.92
CA LEU A 427 -16.50 2.77 -2.45
C LEU A 427 -16.42 1.53 -3.34
N LEU A 428 -17.57 0.89 -3.60
CA LEU A 428 -17.61 -0.35 -4.39
C LEU A 428 -17.24 -0.12 -5.85
N THR A 429 -17.45 1.09 -6.36
CA THR A 429 -16.94 1.50 -7.69
C THR A 429 -15.42 1.52 -7.70
N LEU A 430 -14.77 2.17 -6.72
CA LEU A 430 -13.30 2.20 -6.58
C LEU A 430 -12.71 0.79 -6.42
N VAL A 431 -13.36 -0.09 -5.64
CA VAL A 431 -12.95 -1.49 -5.48
C VAL A 431 -13.00 -2.21 -6.83
N ARG A 432 -14.10 -2.10 -7.56
CA ARG A 432 -14.30 -2.79 -8.85
C ARG A 432 -13.30 -2.33 -9.90
N GLU A 433 -12.99 -1.04 -9.94
CA GLU A 433 -11.95 -0.49 -10.82
C GLU A 433 -10.57 -1.05 -10.45
N ARG A 434 -10.21 -1.04 -9.16
CA ARG A 434 -8.92 -1.55 -8.67
C ARG A 434 -8.67 -3.01 -9.03
N PHE A 435 -9.69 -3.86 -8.86
CA PHE A 435 -9.57 -5.31 -9.04
C PHE A 435 -10.15 -5.80 -10.37
N ALA A 436 -10.38 -4.91 -11.34
CA ALA A 436 -11.07 -5.23 -12.60
C ALA A 436 -10.42 -6.41 -13.35
N HIS A 437 -9.09 -6.50 -13.30
CA HIS A 437 -8.28 -7.49 -14.02
C HIS A 437 -7.92 -8.72 -13.18
N ASP A 438 -8.23 -8.75 -11.89
CA ASP A 438 -7.90 -9.85 -10.97
C ASP A 438 -9.02 -10.92 -10.94
N HIS A 439 -9.32 -11.52 -12.10
CA HIS A 439 -10.48 -12.41 -12.25
C HIS A 439 -10.50 -13.58 -11.26
N GLU A 440 -9.37 -14.25 -11.04
CA GLU A 440 -9.28 -15.37 -10.09
C GLU A 440 -9.43 -14.92 -8.64
N LEU A 441 -8.87 -13.77 -8.27
CA LEU A 441 -9.05 -13.22 -6.92
C LEU A 441 -10.52 -12.91 -6.67
N ARG A 442 -11.18 -12.26 -7.63
CA ARG A 442 -12.62 -11.96 -7.56
C ARG A 442 -13.47 -13.21 -7.50
N ARG A 443 -13.15 -14.26 -8.27
CA ARG A 443 -13.83 -15.56 -8.19
C ARG A 443 -13.73 -16.15 -6.78
N ARG A 444 -12.55 -16.13 -6.16
CA ARG A 444 -12.35 -16.62 -4.77
C ARG A 444 -13.09 -15.77 -3.75
N PHE A 445 -13.05 -14.45 -3.87
CA PHE A 445 -13.81 -13.54 -3.03
C PHE A 445 -15.32 -13.68 -3.22
N ARG A 446 -15.79 -14.05 -4.41
CA ARG A 446 -17.19 -14.42 -4.63
C ARG A 446 -17.61 -15.65 -3.84
N GLY A 447 -16.73 -16.66 -3.73
CA GLY A 447 -16.96 -17.81 -2.86
C GLY A 447 -17.06 -17.39 -1.38
N LEU A 448 -16.12 -16.57 -0.90
CA LEU A 448 -16.19 -16.00 0.47
C LEU A 448 -17.47 -15.19 0.71
N ALA A 449 -17.90 -14.40 -0.26
CA ALA A 449 -19.11 -13.59 -0.18
C ALA A 449 -20.36 -14.48 -0.02
N ARG A 450 -20.46 -15.56 -0.80
CA ARG A 450 -21.55 -16.55 -0.63
C ARG A 450 -21.48 -17.25 0.72
N SER A 451 -20.27 -17.62 1.17
CA SER A 451 -20.08 -18.18 2.51
C SER A 451 -20.57 -17.23 3.60
N MET A 452 -20.23 -15.95 3.50
CA MET A 452 -20.67 -14.92 4.46
C MET A 452 -22.19 -14.77 4.45
N ILE A 453 -22.82 -14.68 3.28
CA ILE A 453 -24.28 -14.56 3.15
C ILE A 453 -24.98 -15.80 3.74
N ALA A 454 -24.49 -17.00 3.44
CA ALA A 454 -25.03 -18.23 3.99
C ALA A 454 -24.85 -18.31 5.51
N ASP A 455 -23.68 -17.92 6.01
CA ASP A 455 -23.40 -17.87 7.45
C ASP A 455 -24.31 -16.87 8.15
N ALA A 456 -24.52 -15.70 7.53
CA ALA A 456 -25.41 -14.64 8.01
C ALA A 456 -26.89 -15.02 8.07
N GLN A 457 -27.31 -16.06 7.35
CA GLN A 457 -28.68 -16.57 7.39
C GLN A 457 -28.92 -17.58 8.52
N ASP A 458 -27.87 -18.11 9.15
CA ASP A 458 -28.00 -19.02 10.27
C ASP A 458 -28.40 -18.24 11.54
N THR A 459 -29.63 -18.44 12.00
CA THR A 459 -30.17 -17.79 13.21
C THR A 459 -29.68 -18.43 14.51
N THR A 460 -28.93 -19.53 14.45
CA THR A 460 -28.35 -20.22 15.62
C THR A 460 -26.97 -19.70 16.01
N ARG A 461 -26.46 -18.69 15.29
CA ARG A 461 -25.18 -18.04 15.60
C ARG A 461 -25.22 -17.38 16.98
N PRO A 462 -24.16 -17.55 17.80
CA PRO A 462 -24.00 -16.77 19.03
C PRO A 462 -23.97 -15.25 18.74
N PRO A 463 -24.53 -14.38 19.60
CA PRO A 463 -24.56 -12.94 19.40
C PRO A 463 -23.18 -12.31 19.16
N GLU A 464 -22.14 -12.84 19.81
CA GLU A 464 -20.75 -12.38 19.67
C GLU A 464 -20.23 -12.57 18.24
N ILE A 465 -20.64 -13.67 17.59
CA ILE A 465 -20.28 -13.93 16.19
C ILE A 465 -21.02 -12.98 15.26
N VAL A 466 -22.28 -12.66 15.55
CA VAL A 466 -23.05 -11.70 14.75
C VAL A 466 -22.36 -10.34 14.75
N LEU A 467 -21.92 -9.87 15.93
CA LEU A 467 -21.20 -8.61 16.06
C LEU A 467 -19.83 -8.65 15.36
N GLN A 468 -19.03 -9.69 15.56
CA GLN A 468 -17.74 -9.85 14.88
C GLN A 468 -17.90 -9.98 13.34
N GLN A 469 -19.03 -10.50 12.87
CA GLN A 469 -19.36 -10.54 11.45
C GLN A 469 -19.60 -9.16 10.86
N LEU A 470 -20.43 -8.37 11.53
CA LEU A 470 -20.74 -7.00 11.13
C LEU A 470 -19.49 -6.10 11.13
N GLU A 471 -18.63 -6.26 12.14
CA GLU A 471 -17.50 -5.35 12.39
C GLU A 471 -16.21 -5.77 11.69
N MET A 472 -15.97 -7.08 11.56
CA MET A 472 -14.66 -7.61 11.16
C MET A 472 -14.71 -8.50 9.91
N GLY A 473 -15.89 -8.91 9.45
CA GLY A 473 -16.01 -9.86 8.34
C GLY A 473 -15.49 -11.25 8.69
N LEU A 474 -15.77 -11.72 9.91
CA LEU A 474 -15.48 -13.08 10.37
C LEU A 474 -16.45 -14.09 9.75
N ILE A 475 -16.02 -15.29 9.35
CA ILE A 475 -16.89 -16.34 8.82
C ILE A 475 -16.61 -17.64 9.57
N ARG A 476 -17.63 -18.38 9.99
CA ARG A 476 -17.44 -19.73 10.54
C ARG A 476 -16.91 -20.66 9.44
N ARG A 477 -15.89 -21.44 9.77
CA ARG A 477 -15.22 -22.31 8.78
C ARG A 477 -16.15 -23.40 8.22
N SER A 478 -17.21 -23.75 8.95
CA SER A 478 -18.28 -24.63 8.47
C SER A 478 -18.99 -24.05 7.25
N ALA A 479 -19.34 -22.76 7.26
CA ALA A 479 -20.00 -22.09 6.14
C ALA A 479 -19.07 -21.96 4.92
N VAL A 480 -17.77 -21.71 5.13
CA VAL A 480 -16.79 -21.61 4.04
C VAL A 480 -16.69 -22.90 3.23
N LYS A 481 -16.69 -24.05 3.91
CA LYS A 481 -16.59 -25.36 3.25
C LYS A 481 -17.75 -25.67 2.31
N GLY A 482 -18.90 -25.01 2.46
CA GLY A 482 -20.06 -25.20 1.61
C GLY A 482 -19.94 -24.51 0.24
N GLU A 483 -19.15 -23.44 0.14
CA GLU A 483 -19.15 -22.51 -1.01
C GLU A 483 -17.77 -22.32 -1.66
N LEU A 484 -16.69 -22.69 -0.97
CA LEU A 484 -15.32 -22.47 -1.43
C LEU A 484 -14.50 -23.76 -1.43
N GLU A 485 -13.81 -24.00 -2.55
CA GLU A 485 -12.92 -25.15 -2.70
C GLU A 485 -11.77 -25.12 -1.67
N PRO A 486 -11.33 -26.28 -1.13
CA PRO A 486 -10.26 -26.33 -0.13
C PRO A 486 -8.96 -25.67 -0.57
N ASP A 487 -8.59 -25.84 -1.83
CA ASP A 487 -7.37 -25.27 -2.41
C ASP A 487 -7.46 -23.73 -2.53
N ASP A 488 -8.64 -23.20 -2.83
CA ASP A 488 -8.87 -21.75 -2.87
C ASP A 488 -8.76 -21.14 -1.48
N LEU A 489 -9.29 -21.80 -0.44
CA LEU A 489 -9.14 -21.32 0.94
C LEU A 489 -7.67 -21.32 1.37
N GLN A 490 -6.92 -22.39 1.06
CA GLN A 490 -5.49 -22.45 1.37
C GLN A 490 -4.69 -21.39 0.62
N TRP A 491 -5.05 -21.14 -0.65
CA TRP A 491 -4.44 -20.07 -1.43
C TRP A 491 -4.68 -18.70 -0.78
N LEU A 492 -5.91 -18.39 -0.36
CA LEU A 492 -6.23 -17.13 0.31
C LEU A 492 -5.49 -16.94 1.63
N ILE A 493 -5.31 -18.02 2.40
CA ILE A 493 -4.51 -18.01 3.64
C ILE A 493 -3.04 -17.75 3.33
N GLY A 494 -2.47 -18.47 2.37
CA GLY A 494 -1.07 -18.35 1.97
C GLY A 494 -0.69 -16.97 1.40
N HIS A 495 -1.68 -16.25 0.83
CA HIS A 495 -1.53 -14.90 0.29
C HIS A 495 -2.00 -13.80 1.24
N GLY A 496 -2.36 -14.13 2.49
CA GLY A 496 -2.71 -13.13 3.52
C GLY A 496 -4.09 -12.48 3.39
N PHE A 497 -4.91 -12.89 2.41
CA PHE A 497 -6.28 -12.38 2.24
C PHE A 497 -7.26 -12.89 3.30
N VAL A 498 -6.94 -14.03 3.93
CA VAL A 498 -7.74 -14.66 4.98
C VAL A 498 -6.84 -15.08 6.13
N ARG A 499 -7.27 -14.84 7.37
CA ARG A 499 -6.58 -15.30 8.58
C ARG A 499 -7.41 -16.37 9.30
N PRO A 500 -6.91 -17.60 9.49
CA PRO A 500 -7.59 -18.61 10.30
C PRO A 500 -7.69 -18.18 11.78
N GLY A 501 -8.77 -18.57 12.44
CA GLY A 501 -9.01 -18.29 13.85
C GLY A 501 -9.72 -19.43 14.57
N MET A 502 -9.76 -19.31 15.89
CA MET A 502 -10.59 -20.13 16.76
C MET A 502 -11.39 -19.18 17.65
N HIS A 503 -12.70 -19.37 17.67
CA HIS A 503 -13.61 -18.70 18.59
C HIS A 503 -14.06 -19.70 19.64
N ASP A 504 -14.13 -19.29 20.90
CA ASP A 504 -14.38 -20.21 22.03
C ASP A 504 -15.73 -20.94 21.90
N ILE A 505 -16.75 -20.23 21.41
CA ILE A 505 -18.10 -20.77 21.19
C ILE A 505 -18.26 -21.37 19.79
N ALA A 506 -18.01 -20.60 18.73
CA ALA A 506 -18.29 -21.02 17.35
C ALA A 506 -17.25 -21.95 16.72
N GLY A 507 -16.15 -22.22 17.43
CA GLY A 507 -15.07 -23.08 16.95
C GLY A 507 -14.25 -22.42 15.84
N ALA A 508 -13.91 -23.18 14.80
CA ALA A 508 -13.00 -22.72 13.76
C ALA A 508 -13.63 -21.61 12.90
N THR A 509 -12.91 -20.49 12.74
CA THR A 509 -13.35 -19.32 11.98
C THR A 509 -12.28 -18.86 10.99
N VAL A 510 -12.66 -17.97 10.08
CA VAL A 510 -11.76 -17.27 9.17
C VAL A 510 -12.08 -15.79 9.16
N LEU A 511 -11.07 -14.93 9.24
CA LEU A 511 -11.20 -13.48 9.18
C LEU A 511 -10.78 -12.98 7.80
N VAL A 512 -11.68 -12.29 7.09
CA VAL A 512 -11.36 -11.69 5.78
C VAL A 512 -10.56 -10.40 5.98
N ARG A 513 -9.44 -10.23 5.25
CA ARG A 513 -8.50 -9.10 5.42
C ARG A 513 -8.62 -8.03 4.34
N LEU A 514 -9.60 -8.14 3.45
CA LEU A 514 -9.93 -7.15 2.42
C LEU A 514 -11.47 -6.97 2.36
N PRO A 515 -12.08 -6.34 3.39
CA PRO A 515 -13.52 -6.29 3.57
C PRO A 515 -14.24 -5.54 2.44
N GLU A 516 -13.60 -4.60 1.75
CA GLU A 516 -14.23 -3.84 0.67
C GLU A 516 -14.38 -4.67 -0.61
N LEU A 517 -13.42 -5.57 -0.90
CA LEU A 517 -13.57 -6.55 -1.98
C LEU A 517 -14.64 -7.59 -1.63
N LEU A 518 -14.69 -8.02 -0.37
CA LEU A 518 -15.79 -8.87 0.11
C LEU A 518 -17.14 -8.18 -0.09
N ALA A 519 -17.28 -6.91 0.31
CA ALA A 519 -18.49 -6.12 0.13
C ALA A 519 -18.91 -6.00 -1.34
N SER A 520 -17.97 -5.73 -2.25
CA SER A 520 -18.26 -5.67 -3.70
C SER A 520 -18.79 -7.00 -4.25
N GLU A 521 -18.19 -8.12 -3.84
CA GLU A 521 -18.59 -9.44 -4.31
C GLU A 521 -19.88 -9.95 -3.63
N MET A 522 -20.14 -9.55 -2.37
CA MET A 522 -21.43 -9.73 -1.70
C MET A 522 -22.55 -8.96 -2.43
N ALA A 523 -22.32 -7.71 -2.86
CA ALA A 523 -23.33 -6.91 -3.53
C ALA A 523 -23.82 -7.59 -4.83
N HIS A 524 -22.89 -8.10 -5.62
CA HIS A 524 -23.21 -8.88 -6.79
C HIS A 524 -23.93 -10.20 -6.46
N ALA A 525 -23.55 -10.90 -5.38
CA ALA A 525 -24.17 -12.17 -4.98
C ALA A 525 -25.61 -11.96 -4.47
N LEU A 526 -25.85 -10.91 -3.69
CA LEU A 526 -27.19 -10.49 -3.30
C LEU A 526 -28.00 -10.04 -4.51
N ALA A 527 -27.41 -9.33 -5.49
CA ALA A 527 -28.12 -8.89 -6.68
C ALA A 527 -28.72 -10.07 -7.47
N ASP A 528 -27.97 -11.17 -7.61
CA ASP A 528 -28.47 -12.39 -8.25
C ASP A 528 -29.70 -12.96 -7.51
N GLU A 529 -29.68 -12.95 -6.18
CA GLU A 529 -30.77 -13.46 -5.34
C GLU A 529 -31.97 -12.50 -5.27
N VAL A 530 -31.74 -11.18 -5.26
CA VAL A 530 -32.81 -10.16 -5.36
C VAL A 530 -33.61 -10.36 -6.64
N VAL A 531 -32.93 -10.54 -7.78
CA VAL A 531 -33.59 -10.76 -9.09
C VAL A 531 -34.41 -12.05 -9.09
N LYS A 532 -33.95 -13.09 -8.39
CA LYS A 532 -34.65 -14.36 -8.27
C LYS A 532 -35.90 -14.21 -7.40
N ARG A 533 -35.74 -13.72 -6.16
CA ARG A 533 -36.82 -13.61 -5.16
C ARG A 533 -37.88 -12.58 -5.53
N SER A 534 -37.49 -11.49 -6.20
CA SER A 534 -38.44 -10.43 -6.62
C SER A 534 -39.49 -10.93 -7.61
N LYS A 535 -39.27 -12.07 -8.27
CA LYS A 535 -40.27 -12.70 -9.15
C LYS A 535 -41.37 -13.43 -8.37
N GLU A 536 -41.09 -13.80 -7.13
CA GLU A 536 -41.97 -14.58 -6.27
C GLU A 536 -42.77 -13.65 -5.35
N ASP A 537 -42.07 -12.88 -4.51
CA ASP A 537 -42.69 -11.98 -3.53
C ASP A 537 -41.79 -10.77 -3.23
N LEU A 538 -42.31 -9.56 -3.50
CA LEU A 538 -41.59 -8.31 -3.26
C LEU A 538 -41.48 -7.95 -1.77
N HIS A 539 -42.49 -8.31 -0.96
CA HIS A 539 -42.47 -8.11 0.50
C HIS A 539 -41.45 -9.02 1.17
N GLU A 540 -41.45 -10.31 0.82
CA GLU A 540 -40.44 -11.24 1.31
C GLU A 540 -39.04 -10.83 0.86
N THR A 541 -38.89 -10.36 -0.39
CA THR A 541 -37.59 -9.88 -0.89
C THR A 541 -37.10 -8.65 -0.12
N ALA A 542 -37.99 -7.69 0.17
CA ALA A 542 -37.64 -6.50 0.96
C ALA A 542 -37.21 -6.85 2.39
N ALA A 543 -37.96 -7.73 3.06
CA ALA A 543 -37.61 -8.22 4.39
C ALA A 543 -36.28 -9.00 4.38
N TRP A 544 -36.06 -9.83 3.37
CA TRP A 544 -34.84 -10.61 3.21
C TRP A 544 -33.61 -9.72 2.98
N ILE A 545 -33.67 -8.74 2.08
CA ILE A 545 -32.52 -7.87 1.80
C ILE A 545 -32.22 -6.94 2.98
N ALA A 546 -33.25 -6.47 3.70
CA ALA A 546 -33.08 -5.68 4.92
C ALA A 546 -32.43 -6.52 6.05
N GLY A 547 -32.89 -7.77 6.22
CA GLY A 547 -32.29 -8.72 7.17
C GLY A 547 -30.85 -9.11 6.80
N ALA A 548 -30.54 -9.23 5.50
CA ALA A 548 -29.17 -9.43 5.04
C ALA A 548 -28.31 -8.20 5.38
N ALA A 549 -28.79 -6.98 5.10
CA ALA A 549 -28.07 -5.76 5.43
C ALA A 549 -27.78 -5.63 6.94
N SER A 550 -28.68 -6.09 7.80
CA SER A 550 -28.49 -6.06 9.26
C SER A 550 -27.53 -7.12 9.82
N ASN A 551 -27.00 -8.01 8.97
CA ASN A 551 -26.15 -9.13 9.38
C ASN A 551 -24.82 -9.20 8.61
N LEU A 552 -24.56 -8.25 7.71
CA LEU A 552 -23.39 -8.24 6.84
C LEU A 552 -22.51 -7.01 7.09
N PRO A 553 -21.18 -7.14 6.96
CA PRO A 553 -20.30 -5.98 7.05
C PRO A 553 -20.57 -5.02 5.89
N LEU A 554 -20.68 -3.71 6.20
CA LEU A 554 -21.14 -2.67 5.27
C LEU A 554 -22.51 -3.00 4.64
N GLY A 555 -23.37 -3.72 5.36
CA GLY A 555 -24.55 -4.37 4.81
C GLY A 555 -25.52 -3.43 4.12
N GLU A 556 -25.68 -2.19 4.60
CA GLU A 556 -26.54 -1.18 3.97
C GLU A 556 -26.00 -0.71 2.61
N VAL A 557 -24.67 -0.57 2.49
CA VAL A 557 -23.99 -0.20 1.23
C VAL A 557 -24.03 -1.37 0.25
N VAL A 558 -23.79 -2.58 0.76
CA VAL A 558 -23.81 -3.83 -0.02
C VAL A 558 -25.20 -4.08 -0.60
N ALA A 559 -26.25 -3.95 0.22
CA ALA A 559 -27.63 -4.11 -0.22
C ALA A 559 -28.07 -3.01 -1.20
N ALA A 560 -27.71 -1.75 -0.96
CA ALA A 560 -27.98 -0.67 -1.91
C ALA A 560 -27.29 -0.91 -3.26
N GLN A 561 -26.02 -1.33 -3.27
CA GLN A 561 -25.33 -1.68 -4.51
C GLN A 561 -25.92 -2.93 -5.17
N ALA A 562 -26.42 -3.89 -4.39
CA ALA A 562 -27.10 -5.07 -4.93
C ALA A 562 -28.38 -4.68 -5.69
N ILE A 563 -29.17 -3.73 -5.18
CA ILE A 563 -30.34 -3.15 -5.85
C ILE A 563 -29.92 -2.47 -7.17
N VAL A 564 -28.84 -1.68 -7.16
CA VAL A 564 -28.28 -1.02 -8.36
C VAL A 564 -27.75 -2.04 -9.38
N ASP A 565 -27.12 -3.12 -8.93
CA ASP A 565 -26.62 -4.18 -9.83
C ASP A 565 -27.75 -5.05 -10.39
N ALA A 566 -28.82 -5.25 -9.62
CA ALA A 566 -30.02 -5.94 -10.06
C ALA A 566 -30.78 -5.13 -11.12
N SER A 567 -30.84 -3.79 -10.99
CA SER A 567 -31.50 -2.93 -11.97
C SER A 567 -30.79 -2.88 -13.33
N LYS A 568 -29.48 -3.16 -13.37
CA LYS A 568 -28.68 -3.27 -14.61
C LYS A 568 -28.89 -4.58 -15.38
N ARG A 569 -29.69 -5.52 -14.85
CA ARG A 569 -29.99 -6.79 -15.54
C ARG A 569 -31.04 -6.57 -16.64
N PRO A 570 -31.12 -7.42 -17.68
CA PRO A 570 -31.99 -7.18 -18.85
C PRO A 570 -33.47 -6.93 -18.55
N ASN A 571 -33.99 -7.44 -17.43
CA ASN A 571 -35.39 -7.28 -17.04
C ASN A 571 -35.63 -6.09 -16.08
N GLY A 572 -34.58 -5.33 -15.73
CA GLY A 572 -34.64 -4.30 -14.70
C GLY A 572 -34.94 -4.87 -13.30
N LEU A 573 -35.07 -3.97 -12.33
CA LEU A 573 -35.57 -4.29 -10.99
C LEU A 573 -37.03 -3.85 -10.88
N PRO A 574 -37.94 -4.67 -10.31
CA PRO A 574 -39.31 -4.25 -10.07
C PRO A 574 -39.34 -3.04 -9.12
N VAL A 575 -39.90 -1.93 -9.60
CA VAL A 575 -40.09 -0.67 -8.83
C VAL A 575 -40.82 -0.92 -7.51
N GLY A 576 -41.70 -1.92 -7.49
CA GLY A 576 -42.41 -2.34 -6.28
C GLY A 576 -41.50 -2.70 -5.11
N LEU A 577 -40.25 -3.13 -5.34
CA LEU A 577 -39.31 -3.42 -4.25
C LEU A 577 -38.94 -2.16 -3.45
N ILE A 578 -38.68 -1.03 -4.13
CA ILE A 578 -38.39 0.26 -3.49
C ILE A 578 -39.61 0.71 -2.68
N ASN A 579 -40.80 0.64 -3.27
CA ASN A 579 -42.05 0.99 -2.59
C ASN A 579 -42.33 0.13 -1.35
N THR A 580 -41.94 -1.14 -1.38
CA THR A 580 -42.06 -2.03 -0.22
C THR A 580 -41.08 -1.63 0.89
N LEU A 581 -39.81 -1.36 0.58
CA LEU A 581 -38.81 -0.91 1.56
C LEU A 581 -39.23 0.42 2.23
N VAL A 582 -39.82 1.34 1.46
CA VAL A 582 -40.34 2.61 1.96
C VAL A 582 -41.41 2.39 3.04
N LYS A 583 -42.24 1.36 2.91
CA LYS A 583 -43.31 1.01 3.86
C LYS A 583 -42.80 0.33 5.14
N MET A 584 -41.48 0.18 5.30
CA MET A 584 -40.84 -0.41 6.48
C MET A 584 -39.97 0.65 7.20
N PRO A 585 -40.58 1.70 7.81
CA PRO A 585 -39.83 2.74 8.52
C PRO A 585 -39.18 2.22 9.81
N PRO A 586 -38.13 2.90 10.32
CA PRO A 586 -37.58 2.60 11.64
C PRO A 586 -38.63 2.77 12.73
N GLU A 587 -38.62 1.88 13.72
CA GLU A 587 -39.57 1.85 14.83
C GLU A 587 -38.82 2.06 16.15
N ARG A 588 -39.25 3.07 16.93
CA ARG A 588 -38.70 3.35 18.27
C ARG A 588 -39.01 2.19 19.21
N GLU A 589 -38.00 1.72 19.93
CA GLU A 589 -38.12 0.68 20.95
C GLU A 589 -37.44 1.18 22.24
N VAL A 590 -38.16 1.13 23.36
CA VAL A 590 -37.59 1.41 24.68
C VAL A 590 -36.94 0.13 25.22
N LEU A 591 -35.73 0.25 25.75
CA LEU A 591 -35.01 -0.88 26.32
C LEU A 591 -35.61 -1.23 27.69
N ASP A 592 -35.97 -2.51 27.86
CA ASP A 592 -36.53 -3.00 29.12
C ASP A 592 -35.47 -3.10 30.22
N ALA A 593 -35.87 -2.80 31.46
CA ALA A 593 -35.04 -3.09 32.63
C ALA A 593 -34.80 -4.61 32.75
N GLY A 594 -33.54 -5.00 32.94
CA GLY A 594 -33.07 -6.39 32.87
C GLY A 594 -32.65 -6.85 31.47
N GLY A 595 -32.66 -5.96 30.47
CA GLY A 595 -32.14 -6.26 29.14
C GLY A 595 -30.61 -6.42 29.13
N HIS A 596 -30.13 -7.38 28.33
CA HIS A 596 -28.71 -7.65 28.10
C HIS A 596 -28.31 -7.25 26.68
N TYR A 597 -27.23 -6.48 26.55
CA TYR A 597 -26.73 -5.96 25.28
C TYR A 597 -25.24 -6.25 25.18
N ALA A 598 -24.78 -6.61 23.98
CA ALA A 598 -23.38 -6.87 23.73
C ALA A 598 -22.84 -5.88 22.69
N MET A 599 -21.60 -5.43 22.87
CA MET A 599 -20.86 -4.65 21.88
C MET A 599 -19.44 -5.18 21.73
N VAL A 600 -18.84 -4.98 20.56
CA VAL A 600 -17.44 -5.31 20.27
C VAL A 600 -16.64 -4.01 20.28
N LEU A 601 -15.60 -3.94 21.12
CA LEU A 601 -14.64 -2.86 21.15
C LEU A 601 -13.65 -2.93 19.97
N PRO A 602 -12.91 -1.84 19.67
CA PRO A 602 -11.96 -1.81 18.55
C PRO A 602 -10.82 -2.81 18.54
N ASP A 603 -10.47 -3.33 19.71
CA ASP A 603 -9.51 -4.41 19.87
C ASP A 603 -10.13 -5.81 19.73
N GLY A 604 -11.45 -5.89 19.58
CA GLY A 604 -12.22 -7.12 19.49
C GLY A 604 -12.76 -7.62 20.84
N ALA A 605 -12.52 -6.89 21.94
CA ALA A 605 -13.05 -7.25 23.25
C ALA A 605 -14.58 -7.11 23.28
N MET A 606 -15.24 -8.08 23.92
CA MET A 606 -16.69 -8.04 24.13
C MET A 606 -17.00 -7.25 25.39
N VAL A 607 -18.03 -6.42 25.31
CA VAL A 607 -18.58 -5.69 26.45
C VAL A 607 -20.05 -6.03 26.54
N ASP A 608 -20.44 -6.63 27.65
CA ASP A 608 -21.84 -6.89 27.96
C ASP A 608 -22.36 -5.78 28.87
N ILE A 609 -23.56 -5.27 28.58
CA ILE A 609 -24.25 -4.24 29.35
C ILE A 609 -25.59 -4.81 29.80
N GLU A 610 -25.78 -4.88 31.11
CA GLU A 610 -27.06 -5.20 31.74
C GLU A 610 -27.70 -3.91 32.26
N PHE A 611 -28.91 -3.59 31.78
CA PHE A 611 -29.65 -2.41 32.24
C PHE A 611 -30.40 -2.73 33.53
N GLN A 612 -30.23 -1.92 34.57
CA GLN A 612 -30.96 -2.05 35.83
C GLN A 612 -32.15 -1.09 35.87
N SER A 613 -33.11 -1.38 36.76
CA SER A 613 -34.35 -0.61 36.89
C SER A 613 -34.20 0.75 37.58
N ASP A 614 -33.00 1.09 38.07
CA ASP A 614 -32.70 2.30 38.85
C ASP A 614 -31.85 3.34 38.09
N GLY A 615 -31.82 3.27 36.75
CA GLY A 615 -31.00 4.18 35.93
C GLY A 615 -29.52 3.81 35.90
N LYS A 616 -29.15 2.66 36.45
CA LYS A 616 -27.78 2.13 36.42
C LYS A 616 -27.61 1.02 35.41
N GLY A 617 -26.38 0.83 34.96
CA GLY A 617 -25.98 -0.31 34.13
C GLY A 617 -24.82 -1.06 34.78
N VAL A 618 -24.74 -2.37 34.51
CA VAL A 618 -23.54 -3.15 34.80
C VAL A 618 -22.86 -3.47 33.49
N VAL A 619 -21.63 -2.99 33.35
CA VAL A 619 -20.75 -3.28 32.22
C VAL A 619 -19.83 -4.42 32.62
N ILE A 620 -19.81 -5.50 31.84
CA ILE A 620 -18.91 -6.64 32.02
C ILE A 620 -17.86 -6.59 30.90
N ILE A 621 -16.60 -6.40 31.27
CA ILE A 621 -15.46 -6.39 30.34
C ILE A 621 -14.42 -7.38 30.85
N ASP A 622 -14.01 -8.34 30.03
CA ASP A 622 -13.04 -9.38 30.41
C ASP A 622 -13.39 -10.14 31.71
N GLY A 623 -14.70 -10.22 32.02
CA GLY A 623 -15.23 -10.85 33.24
C GLY A 623 -15.19 -9.97 34.49
N GLU A 624 -14.68 -8.73 34.41
CA GLU A 624 -14.78 -7.73 35.47
C GLU A 624 -16.06 -6.91 35.32
N GLN A 625 -16.78 -6.70 36.44
CA GLN A 625 -18.01 -5.93 36.47
C GLN A 625 -17.74 -4.49 36.91
N HIS A 626 -18.29 -3.54 36.17
CA HIS A 626 -18.22 -2.11 36.44
C HIS A 626 -19.63 -1.51 36.43
N GLU A 627 -20.02 -0.88 37.53
CA GLU A 627 -21.27 -0.12 37.60
C GLU A 627 -21.11 1.21 36.87
N ILE A 628 -22.06 1.53 36.00
CA ILE A 628 -22.14 2.81 35.28
C ILE A 628 -23.48 3.49 35.57
N ASP A 629 -23.46 4.81 35.61
CA ASP A 629 -24.66 5.63 35.67
C ASP A 629 -25.12 5.92 34.24
N LEU A 630 -26.33 5.48 33.90
CA LEU A 630 -26.94 5.68 32.58
C LEU A 630 -27.92 6.86 32.57
N GLY A 631 -28.10 7.52 33.72
CA GLY A 631 -29.05 8.61 33.92
C GLY A 631 -30.50 8.15 34.03
N ASP A 632 -31.37 9.11 34.31
CA ASP A 632 -32.81 8.91 34.51
C ASP A 632 -33.61 8.86 33.18
N GLU A 633 -32.94 9.01 32.03
CA GLU A 633 -33.58 9.04 30.71
C GLU A 633 -33.87 7.62 30.18
N GLU A 634 -35.02 7.46 29.52
CA GLU A 634 -35.38 6.21 28.85
C GLU A 634 -34.32 5.84 27.81
N GLN A 635 -33.81 4.62 27.92
CA GLN A 635 -32.85 4.09 26.96
C GLN A 635 -33.62 3.60 25.73
N VAL A 636 -33.29 4.11 24.56
CA VAL A 636 -34.06 3.89 23.32
C VAL A 636 -33.17 3.30 22.24
N THR A 637 -33.69 2.33 21.51
CA THR A 637 -33.12 1.80 20.26
C THR A 637 -34.14 1.88 19.12
N TYR A 638 -33.72 1.50 17.92
CA TYR A 638 -34.56 1.50 16.74
C TYR A 638 -34.53 0.14 16.03
N LYS A 639 -35.69 -0.49 15.92
CA LYS A 639 -35.91 -1.64 15.05
C LYS A 639 -36.13 -1.20 13.61
N ASN A 640 -35.96 -2.12 12.67
CA ASN A 640 -36.26 -1.90 11.25
C ASN A 640 -35.57 -0.69 10.62
N ILE A 641 -34.35 -0.34 11.06
CA ILE A 641 -33.62 0.81 10.50
C ILE A 641 -33.04 0.55 9.09
N HIS A 642 -32.71 -0.70 8.79
CA HIS A 642 -31.99 -1.10 7.57
C HIS A 642 -32.71 -0.80 6.24
N PRO A 643 -34.04 -1.00 6.08
CA PRO A 643 -34.74 -0.60 4.86
C PRO A 643 -34.48 0.85 4.48
N TRP A 644 -34.57 1.78 5.43
CA TRP A 644 -34.36 3.20 5.18
C TRP A 644 -32.87 3.57 5.06
N LEU A 645 -31.95 2.84 5.71
CA LEU A 645 -30.50 2.97 5.43
C LEU A 645 -30.15 2.55 4.00
N ILE A 646 -30.72 1.44 3.51
CA ILE A 646 -30.55 1.00 2.12
C ILE A 646 -31.07 2.09 1.17
N LEU A 647 -32.29 2.58 1.41
CA LEU A 647 -32.89 3.62 0.58
C LEU A 647 -32.10 4.93 0.61
N SER A 648 -31.47 5.29 1.74
CA SER A 648 -30.61 6.49 1.82
C SER A 648 -29.44 6.44 0.83
N HIS A 649 -28.90 5.24 0.58
CA HIS A 649 -27.86 5.02 -0.42
C HIS A 649 -28.41 4.91 -1.84
N VAL A 650 -29.55 4.24 -2.04
CA VAL A 650 -30.19 4.11 -3.36
C VAL A 650 -30.61 5.48 -3.89
N ALA A 651 -31.24 6.30 -3.06
CA ALA A 651 -31.69 7.65 -3.40
C ALA A 651 -30.54 8.62 -3.71
N SER A 652 -29.30 8.28 -3.32
CA SER A 652 -28.10 9.06 -3.65
C SER A 652 -27.58 8.79 -5.08
N THR A 653 -28.20 7.86 -5.82
CA THR A 653 -27.87 7.57 -7.23
C THR A 653 -29.07 7.98 -8.08
N PRO A 654 -28.91 8.84 -9.12
CA PRO A 654 -30.02 9.18 -10.00
C PRO A 654 -30.64 7.95 -10.64
N PHE A 655 -31.96 7.81 -10.60
CA PHE A 655 -32.67 6.70 -11.22
C PHE A 655 -34.04 7.09 -11.77
N GLU A 656 -34.43 6.39 -12.83
CA GLU A 656 -35.74 6.54 -13.48
C GLU A 656 -36.59 5.29 -13.26
N VAL A 657 -37.89 5.51 -13.13
CA VAL A 657 -38.92 4.49 -13.06
C VAL A 657 -39.70 4.52 -14.37
N VAL A 658 -39.76 3.37 -15.05
CA VAL A 658 -40.56 3.23 -16.27
C VAL A 658 -41.95 2.77 -15.90
N GLY A 659 -42.92 3.67 -16.01
CA GLY A 659 -44.35 3.40 -15.81
C GLY A 659 -45.14 3.41 -17.12
N GLU A 660 -46.47 3.31 -17.02
CA GLU A 660 -47.38 3.34 -18.18
C GLU A 660 -47.30 4.64 -19.00
N HIS A 661 -46.90 5.73 -18.36
CA HIS A 661 -46.81 7.07 -18.95
C HIS A 661 -45.39 7.46 -19.38
N GLY A 662 -44.44 6.51 -19.38
CA GLY A 662 -43.04 6.73 -19.73
C GLY A 662 -42.11 6.66 -18.53
N ALA A 663 -40.85 7.08 -18.74
CA ALA A 663 -39.83 7.12 -17.69
C ALA A 663 -39.95 8.42 -16.88
N THR A 664 -39.99 8.33 -15.55
CA THR A 664 -39.95 9.46 -14.63
C THR A 664 -38.77 9.31 -13.67
N ARG A 665 -38.06 10.41 -13.40
CA ARG A 665 -36.99 10.42 -12.41
C ARG A 665 -37.58 10.45 -11.00
N GLU A 666 -37.23 9.48 -10.16
CA GLU A 666 -37.88 9.28 -8.85
C GLU A 666 -36.95 9.43 -7.63
N ASP A 667 -35.63 9.52 -7.82
CA ASP A 667 -34.70 9.79 -6.70
C ASP A 667 -35.04 11.03 -5.87
N PRO A 668 -35.49 12.18 -6.44
CA PRO A 668 -35.79 13.36 -5.64
C PRO A 668 -37.02 13.18 -4.74
N ASN A 669 -38.03 12.43 -5.20
CA ASN A 669 -39.22 12.11 -4.40
C ASN A 669 -38.86 11.16 -3.26
N LEU A 670 -38.00 10.18 -3.54
CA LEU A 670 -37.51 9.26 -2.52
C LEU A 670 -36.70 10.01 -1.44
N LEU A 671 -35.85 10.97 -1.83
CA LEU A 671 -35.11 11.83 -0.89
C LEU A 671 -36.03 12.67 0.01
N LEU A 672 -37.12 13.23 -0.51
CA LEU A 672 -38.13 13.93 0.31
C LEU A 672 -38.71 13.00 1.37
N GLN A 673 -39.07 11.78 0.96
CA GLN A 673 -39.73 10.82 1.84
C GLN A 673 -38.81 10.27 2.92
N ILE A 674 -37.65 9.73 2.55
CA ILE A 674 -36.73 9.16 3.54
C ILE A 674 -36.05 10.24 4.39
N GLY A 675 -35.96 11.46 3.87
CA GLY A 675 -35.43 12.61 4.59
C GLY A 675 -36.30 13.04 5.77
N THR A 676 -37.57 12.60 5.87
CA THR A 676 -38.41 12.86 7.05
C THR A 676 -38.16 11.89 8.21
N CYS A 677 -37.22 10.94 8.07
CA CYS A 677 -36.94 9.96 9.11
C CYS A 677 -36.57 10.67 10.42
N PRO A 678 -37.27 10.39 11.55
CA PRO A 678 -37.07 11.11 12.80
C PRO A 678 -35.77 10.72 13.52
N VAL A 679 -34.92 9.88 12.92
CA VAL A 679 -33.65 9.44 13.48
C VAL A 679 -32.52 9.60 12.47
N PRO A 680 -31.26 9.76 12.91
CA PRO A 680 -30.13 9.78 12.01
C PRO A 680 -30.02 8.48 11.21
N LEU A 681 -30.01 8.58 9.88
CA LEU A 681 -29.84 7.44 8.99
C LEU A 681 -28.35 7.23 8.72
N ARG A 682 -27.67 6.55 9.64
CA ARG A 682 -26.27 6.17 9.51
C ARG A 682 -26.02 4.75 9.99
N GLY A 683 -25.40 3.93 9.14
CA GLY A 683 -25.01 2.55 9.48
C GLY A 683 -23.81 2.49 10.44
N ASN A 684 -23.72 1.40 11.19
CA ASN A 684 -22.53 1.05 11.96
C ASN A 684 -21.48 0.45 11.01
N ARG A 685 -20.23 0.91 11.06
CA ARG A 685 -19.18 0.63 10.07
C ARG A 685 -17.82 0.35 10.69
N GLY A 686 -17.70 -0.74 11.43
CA GLY A 686 -16.41 -1.13 11.99
C GLY A 686 -16.15 -0.43 13.32
N PRO A 687 -15.18 -0.87 14.12
CA PRO A 687 -15.05 -0.39 15.50
C PRO A 687 -14.78 1.12 15.66
N GLN A 688 -14.42 1.82 14.58
CA GLN A 688 -14.30 3.29 14.59
C GLN A 688 -15.65 4.03 14.54
N SER A 689 -16.77 3.35 14.29
CA SER A 689 -18.13 3.92 14.34
C SER A 689 -18.77 3.89 15.72
N LEU A 690 -18.07 3.39 16.76
CA LEU A 690 -18.42 3.63 18.16
C LEU A 690 -18.28 5.11 18.59
N ARG A 691 -17.87 6.00 17.68
CA ARG A 691 -17.95 7.44 17.90
C ARG A 691 -19.41 7.84 18.02
N MET A 692 -19.79 8.35 19.19
CA MET A 692 -21.10 8.98 19.35
C MET A 692 -21.36 9.97 18.21
N LEU A 693 -22.51 9.81 17.57
CA LEU A 693 -22.98 10.79 16.61
C LEU A 693 -23.39 12.03 17.40
N PRO A 694 -22.88 13.22 17.05
CA PRO A 694 -23.34 14.44 17.68
C PRO A 694 -24.79 14.69 17.21
N THR A 695 -25.75 14.39 18.08
CA THR A 695 -27.18 14.58 17.84
C THR A 695 -27.76 15.65 18.74
N LEU A 696 -28.94 16.14 18.36
CA LEU A 696 -29.83 16.94 19.18
C LEU A 696 -31.17 16.21 19.21
N ASP A 697 -31.59 15.79 20.40
CA ASP A 697 -32.82 15.05 20.63
C ASP A 697 -33.94 16.01 21.06
N MET A 698 -35.11 15.83 20.48
CA MET A 698 -36.30 16.66 20.69
C MET A 698 -37.28 15.94 21.63
N PRO A 699 -38.15 16.68 22.36
CA PRO A 699 -39.14 16.09 23.26
C PRO A 699 -40.13 15.14 22.58
N ASP A 700 -40.41 15.35 21.29
CA ASP A 700 -41.30 14.49 20.47
C ASP A 700 -40.65 13.16 20.05
N GLY A 701 -39.39 12.92 20.44
CA GLY A 701 -38.61 11.74 20.08
C GLY A 701 -37.84 11.86 18.77
N THR A 702 -37.89 13.00 18.09
CA THR A 702 -37.06 13.27 16.91
C THR A 702 -35.61 13.51 17.30
N SER A 703 -34.67 12.82 16.67
CA SER A 703 -33.24 13.03 16.80
C SER A 703 -32.64 13.51 15.49
N ILE A 704 -31.97 14.66 15.51
CA ILE A 704 -31.30 15.23 14.34
C ILE A 704 -29.80 15.31 14.56
N VAL A 705 -29.03 15.19 13.49
CA VAL A 705 -27.59 15.43 13.51
C VAL A 705 -27.30 16.90 13.80
N HIS A 706 -26.39 17.17 14.75
CA HIS A 706 -25.93 18.51 15.03
C HIS A 706 -25.20 19.11 13.82
N SER A 707 -25.52 20.37 13.48
CA SER A 707 -25.05 20.97 12.22
C SER A 707 -23.52 21.05 12.07
N ASP A 708 -22.77 21.15 13.17
CA ASP A 708 -21.29 21.17 13.16
C ASP A 708 -20.66 19.83 12.73
N ALA A 709 -21.42 18.74 12.78
CA ALA A 709 -20.97 17.43 12.31
C ALA A 709 -20.73 17.39 10.80
N GLY A 710 -21.33 18.32 10.05
CA GLY A 710 -21.35 18.30 8.60
C GLY A 710 -22.21 17.17 8.04
N VAL A 711 -21.83 16.64 6.88
CA VAL A 711 -22.62 15.62 6.18
C VAL A 711 -22.17 14.24 6.66
N ILE A 712 -22.91 13.65 7.59
CA ILE A 712 -22.62 12.30 8.12
C ILE A 712 -23.70 11.27 7.80
N GLU A 713 -24.78 11.65 7.14
CA GLU A 713 -25.82 10.73 6.69
C GLU A 713 -25.79 10.59 5.16
N PRO A 714 -25.98 9.38 4.60
CA PRO A 714 -26.07 9.21 3.15
C PRO A 714 -27.26 9.95 2.55
N VAL A 715 -28.40 10.02 3.23
CA VAL A 715 -29.56 10.80 2.76
C VAL A 715 -29.21 12.29 2.62
N THR A 716 -28.48 12.85 3.58
CA THR A 716 -28.04 14.26 3.55
C THR A 716 -27.03 14.50 2.43
N LEU A 717 -26.14 13.53 2.17
CA LEU A 717 -25.24 13.58 1.01
C LEU A 717 -26.02 13.50 -0.31
N GLY A 718 -27.04 12.64 -0.41
CA GLY A 718 -27.92 12.56 -1.58
C GLY A 718 -28.69 13.85 -1.84
N ILE A 719 -29.21 14.50 -0.78
CA ILE A 719 -29.82 15.83 -0.88
C ILE A 719 -28.79 16.86 -1.38
N LEU A 720 -27.57 16.87 -0.84
CA LEU A 720 -26.51 17.77 -1.31
C LEU A 720 -26.18 17.53 -2.79
N ASP A 721 -25.98 16.27 -3.20
CA ASP A 721 -25.69 15.90 -4.58
C ASP A 721 -26.80 16.37 -5.52
N TYR A 722 -28.08 16.14 -5.18
CA TYR A 722 -29.24 16.60 -5.95
C TYR A 722 -29.31 18.14 -6.06
N LEU A 723 -29.16 18.87 -4.94
CA LEU A 723 -29.25 20.34 -4.94
C LEU A 723 -28.03 21.01 -5.59
N SER A 724 -26.88 20.32 -5.60
CA SER A 724 -25.68 20.79 -6.30
C SER A 724 -25.82 20.69 -7.82
N ALA A 725 -26.62 19.76 -8.32
CA ALA A 725 -26.89 19.63 -9.74
C ALA A 725 -27.70 20.82 -10.27
N THR A 726 -27.48 21.17 -11.55
CA THR A 726 -28.20 22.27 -12.23
C THR A 726 -29.59 21.81 -12.69
N GLU A 727 -30.42 21.34 -11.76
CA GLU A 727 -31.78 20.85 -12.03
C GLU A 727 -32.83 21.97 -12.00
N ASP A 728 -33.67 22.06 -13.03
CA ASP A 728 -34.71 23.09 -13.14
C ASP A 728 -35.77 23.03 -12.01
N GLN A 729 -35.87 21.89 -11.31
CA GLN A 729 -36.88 21.63 -10.27
C GLN A 729 -36.41 21.86 -8.82
N ALA A 730 -35.16 22.28 -8.62
CA ALA A 730 -34.60 22.41 -7.26
C ALA A 730 -35.38 23.42 -6.39
N ASP A 731 -35.87 24.53 -6.97
CA ASP A 731 -36.68 25.51 -6.22
C ASP A 731 -38.00 24.91 -5.73
N SER A 732 -38.73 24.21 -6.62
CA SER A 732 -39.96 23.52 -6.24
C SER A 732 -39.71 22.41 -5.22
N TRP A 733 -38.58 21.70 -5.33
CA TRP A 733 -38.22 20.66 -4.38
C TRP A 733 -37.95 21.23 -2.98
N VAL A 734 -37.18 22.32 -2.88
CA VAL A 734 -36.91 23.01 -1.62
C VAL A 734 -38.20 23.57 -1.00
N ALA A 735 -39.11 24.11 -1.82
CA ALA A 735 -40.42 24.57 -1.35
C ALA A 735 -41.29 23.43 -0.80
N THR A 736 -41.27 22.27 -1.45
CA THR A 736 -41.96 21.06 -0.97
C THR A 736 -41.38 20.57 0.36
N ALA A 737 -40.05 20.47 0.46
CA ALA A 737 -39.37 20.14 1.72
C ALA A 737 -39.71 21.13 2.84
N ALA A 738 -39.72 22.43 2.53
CA ALA A 738 -40.08 23.50 3.47
C ALA A 738 -41.52 23.40 4.00
N SER A 739 -42.42 22.84 3.19
CA SER A 739 -43.84 22.66 3.52
C SER A 739 -44.12 21.36 4.28
N SER A 740 -43.12 20.49 4.47
CA SER A 740 -43.31 19.20 5.14
C SER A 740 -43.56 19.27 6.64
N GLY A 741 -43.11 20.34 7.31
CA GLY A 741 -43.11 20.46 8.76
C GLY A 741 -42.12 19.52 9.49
N SER A 742 -41.39 18.66 8.77
CA SER A 742 -40.48 17.68 9.39
C SER A 742 -39.17 18.35 9.82
N VAL A 743 -38.93 18.42 11.13
CA VAL A 743 -37.67 18.92 11.72
C VAL A 743 -36.47 18.17 11.12
N ALA A 744 -36.57 16.85 10.98
CA ALA A 744 -35.51 16.01 10.43
C ALA A 744 -35.19 16.36 8.96
N LEU A 745 -36.19 16.46 8.09
CA LEU A 745 -35.97 16.84 6.67
C LEU A 745 -35.39 18.24 6.57
N LEU A 746 -35.96 19.20 7.30
CA LEU A 746 -35.50 20.60 7.29
C LEU A 746 -34.05 20.73 7.79
N SER A 747 -33.67 19.96 8.82
CA SER A 747 -32.28 19.92 9.32
C SER A 747 -31.30 19.38 8.27
N ARG A 748 -31.65 18.27 7.60
CA ARG A 748 -30.82 17.69 6.53
C ARG A 748 -30.67 18.63 5.33
N VAL A 749 -31.76 19.28 4.91
CA VAL A 749 -31.73 20.29 3.84
C VAL A 749 -30.91 21.52 4.27
N HIS A 750 -31.01 21.94 5.53
CA HIS A 750 -30.17 23.02 6.06
C HIS A 750 -28.68 22.68 5.96
N VAL A 751 -28.26 21.48 6.40
CA VAL A 751 -26.86 21.05 6.32
C VAL A 751 -26.38 20.99 4.87
N ALA A 752 -27.16 20.39 3.97
CA ALA A 752 -26.82 20.29 2.55
C ALA A 752 -26.64 21.68 1.89
N LEU A 753 -27.61 22.58 2.07
CA LEU A 753 -27.50 23.93 1.52
C LEU A 753 -26.38 24.74 2.18
N TRP A 754 -26.09 24.53 3.47
CA TRP A 754 -24.99 25.20 4.15
C TRP A 754 -23.63 24.82 3.56
N VAL A 755 -23.41 23.52 3.30
CA VAL A 755 -22.22 23.05 2.59
C VAL A 755 -22.16 23.66 1.18
N LEU A 756 -23.26 23.64 0.43
CA LEU A 756 -23.32 24.19 -0.93
C LEU A 756 -23.02 25.69 -0.97
N ALA A 757 -23.55 26.45 0.00
CA ALA A 757 -23.33 27.89 0.17
C ALA A 757 -21.88 28.25 0.56
N SER A 758 -21.11 27.29 1.08
CA SER A 758 -19.71 27.50 1.45
C SER A 758 -18.74 27.46 0.26
N PHE A 759 -19.18 26.92 -0.89
CA PHE A 759 -18.36 26.91 -2.10
C PHE A 759 -18.39 28.28 -2.79
N GLU A 760 -17.26 29.00 -2.80
CA GLU A 760 -17.20 30.35 -3.38
C GLU A 760 -17.49 30.38 -4.89
N THR A 761 -17.01 29.37 -5.64
CA THR A 761 -17.07 29.35 -7.10
C THR A 761 -18.16 28.45 -7.67
N HIS A 762 -18.99 27.83 -6.82
CA HIS A 762 -20.04 26.93 -7.30
C HIS A 762 -21.24 27.72 -7.84
N ALA A 763 -21.79 27.31 -8.99
CA ALA A 763 -22.88 28.03 -9.66
C ALA A 763 -24.14 28.21 -8.79
N ARG A 764 -24.39 27.27 -7.88
CA ARG A 764 -25.52 27.27 -6.93
C ARG A 764 -25.23 27.93 -5.57
N SER A 765 -24.04 28.48 -5.33
CA SER A 765 -23.66 28.98 -4.00
C SER A 765 -24.54 30.13 -3.51
N GLU A 766 -24.72 31.17 -4.32
CA GLU A 766 -25.58 32.32 -3.96
C GLU A 766 -27.07 31.92 -3.86
N TRP A 767 -27.51 31.00 -4.73
CA TRP A 767 -28.85 30.41 -4.65
C TRP A 767 -29.05 29.67 -3.32
N ALA A 768 -28.09 28.86 -2.88
CA ALA A 768 -28.15 28.14 -1.62
C ALA A 768 -28.20 29.10 -0.42
N LYS A 769 -27.41 30.19 -0.45
CA LYS A 769 -27.48 31.27 0.56
C LYS A 769 -28.87 31.90 0.63
N ALA A 770 -29.49 32.17 -0.53
CA ALA A 770 -30.82 32.73 -0.61
C ALA A 770 -31.88 31.77 -0.06
N GLN A 771 -31.85 30.49 -0.44
CA GLN A 771 -32.78 29.46 0.04
C GLN A 771 -32.64 29.21 1.55
N LEU A 772 -31.42 29.16 2.07
CA LEU A 772 -31.17 29.04 3.52
C LEU A 772 -31.81 30.19 4.30
N LYS A 773 -31.58 31.43 3.87
CA LYS A 773 -32.04 32.62 4.59
C LYS A 773 -33.54 32.85 4.44
N GLY A 774 -34.07 32.67 3.23
CA GLY A 774 -35.44 33.03 2.88
C GLY A 774 -36.46 31.94 3.18
N VAL A 775 -36.09 30.66 3.11
CA VAL A 775 -37.03 29.54 3.17
C VAL A 775 -36.72 28.58 4.31
N ILE A 776 -35.52 28.00 4.34
CA ILE A 776 -35.23 26.85 5.22
C ILE A 776 -35.02 27.26 6.68
N ARG A 777 -34.22 28.29 6.99
CA ARG A 777 -34.00 28.69 8.40
C ARG A 777 -35.27 29.15 9.11
N PRO A 778 -36.16 29.96 8.50
CA PRO A 778 -37.44 30.29 9.11
C PRO A 778 -38.28 29.05 9.43
N LYS A 779 -38.42 28.14 8.46
CA LYS A 779 -39.22 26.91 8.61
C LYS A 779 -38.64 25.92 9.61
N LEU A 780 -37.32 25.77 9.64
CA LEU A 780 -36.66 24.92 10.63
C LEU A 780 -36.87 25.46 12.06
N ARG A 781 -36.81 26.79 12.25
CA ARG A 781 -37.06 27.39 13.56
C ARG A 781 -38.51 27.22 14.01
N GLU A 782 -39.47 27.40 13.10
CA GLU A 782 -40.90 27.14 13.34
C GLU A 782 -41.10 25.69 13.77
N ALA A 783 -40.59 24.72 12.98
CA ALA A 783 -40.74 23.30 13.28
C ALA A 783 -40.05 22.87 14.59
N ILE A 784 -38.88 23.43 14.93
CA ILE A 784 -38.23 23.15 16.22
C ILE A 784 -39.06 23.72 17.38
N GLY A 785 -39.58 24.94 17.23
CA GLY A 785 -40.46 25.54 18.25
C GLY A 785 -41.72 24.69 18.48
N ASP A 786 -42.35 24.21 17.41
CA ASP A 786 -43.52 23.33 17.50
C ASP A 786 -43.20 21.97 18.17
N ALA A 787 -42.00 21.44 17.96
CA ALA A 787 -41.54 20.19 18.59
C ALA A 787 -41.13 20.36 20.07
N GLU A 788 -40.79 21.57 20.50
CA GLU A 788 -40.48 21.91 21.90
C GLU A 788 -41.75 22.20 22.73
N GLU A 789 -42.90 22.48 22.10
CA GLU A 789 -44.17 22.66 22.82
C GLU A 789 -44.72 21.33 23.35
N PRO A 790 -45.08 21.22 24.65
CA PRO A 790 -45.64 19.98 25.18
C PRO A 790 -46.98 19.69 24.49
N PRO A 791 -47.31 18.41 24.20
CA PRO A 791 -48.55 18.07 23.52
C PRO A 791 -49.73 18.65 24.28
N SER A 792 -50.49 19.52 23.63
CA SER A 792 -51.70 20.12 24.19
C SER A 792 -52.61 19.00 24.67
N GLN A 793 -52.86 18.92 25.98
CA GLN A 793 -53.79 17.96 26.57
C GLN A 793 -55.16 18.10 25.89
N GLY A 794 -55.49 17.14 25.03
CA GLY A 794 -56.78 16.97 24.38
C GLY A 794 -57.42 15.67 24.82
#